data_AF-A0ABD0MWZ0-F1
#
_entry.id   AF-A0ABD0MWZ0-F1
#
_cell.length_a   1.000
_cell.length_b   1.000
_cell.length_c   1.000
_cell.angle_alpha   90.00
_cell.angle_beta   90.00
_cell.angle_gamma   90.00
#
_symmetry.space_group_name_H-M   'P 1'
#
loop_
_entity.id
_entity.type
_entity.pdbx_description
1 polymer ?
#
loop_
_entity_poly.entity_id
_entity_poly.type
_entity_poly.pdbx_seq_one_letter_code
_entity_poly.pdbx_strand_id
1 'polypeptide(L)'
;MEIHEPIRSVLSSTSHYNIHIMQDTTEAVLKTQTLETGNLQRVKDQHKTSMKNKYERLFEGNKIYAQLYIIEGGREGVNEEHEVLQMEKTARTKHSQDTLINCNDIFKASPKPGCEEKNQIKTVLTKGIAGIGKTVSVQKFILDWAEGKTNQDVDFMFVLPFRELNLIRDHQYSLHRLLLDFHPELQDLDSKIYEECKVVFIFDGLDESRITLMFSDDQKVCDVTETSSVGVLMSNLMKGELLPSALIWITSRPAAANQIPSKYISHLTEIQGFNDTQKEEYFRKKISDQHQAGRIISHIRRARSLHIMCHIPVFCWISSTVLQKLLKEDLSAEIPQTLTEMYIHFLLIQINMRNQKYEERNPEKLLQSNREVIVKLAEVAFKQLMKGNVMFYEEDLIESGIDVTDASVYSGICTEIFKEESVIHQRKVYSFIHLSVQEFLAALYAFYHYVMIHIDTLQFCDVIHNLHRDAVDKALKSENGHLDLFLRFLLGVSLESNQRLLQDLLTHTENSSESIRRTTQYIKEKIKDGHELSTERSINLFLCLLEVKDQTLSREIEDFVKSDKHSEKKLSPAHCSTIAYMLQLSEEVLDELDLKKYNTSDDGRRRLLLTVINCRKAHLAGCNLTSEDCEILASALQSSNSVLRELDLSNNDLQDSGVKLLSCGLKSPNCQLQTLRLSGCMVTEEGCGYLSSALSSNPSHLRELNLSYNHPGQSGVQLLKHKLEDPNCSLQILKYVGQL
;
A
#
# COMPACT_ATOMS: atom_id res chain seq x y z
N MET A 1 51.88 -95.80 -0.57
CA MET A 1 51.70 -95.49 0.86
C MET A 1 50.44 -94.64 0.94
N GLU A 2 49.29 -95.22 1.24
CA GLU A 2 48.86 -95.79 2.55
C GLU A 2 48.28 -94.73 3.49
N ILE A 3 47.01 -94.99 3.90
CA ILE A 3 46.32 -94.55 5.13
C ILE A 3 45.90 -93.06 5.16
N HIS A 4 44.66 -92.65 5.48
CA HIS A 4 43.48 -93.37 6.04
C HIS A 4 42.11 -92.86 5.49
N GLU A 5 41.02 -93.42 6.02
CA GLU A 5 39.60 -92.99 5.96
C GLU A 5 39.19 -92.39 7.34
N PRO A 6 37.95 -91.91 7.65
CA PRO A 6 36.63 -92.03 6.97
C PRO A 6 35.83 -90.71 6.74
N ILE A 7 34.97 -90.59 5.71
CA ILE A 7 33.51 -90.93 5.59
C ILE A 7 32.50 -89.98 6.31
N ARG A 8 31.85 -89.14 5.47
CA ARG A 8 30.45 -88.62 5.46
C ARG A 8 29.70 -88.20 6.75
N SER A 9 29.15 -86.98 6.69
CA SER A 9 27.69 -86.76 6.82
C SER A 9 27.21 -85.59 5.94
N VAL A 10 26.01 -85.70 5.37
CA VAL A 10 25.40 -84.70 4.47
C VAL A 10 24.80 -83.53 5.25
N LEU A 11 24.96 -82.30 4.75
CA LEU A 11 24.11 -81.16 5.10
C LEU A 11 23.73 -80.37 3.84
N SER A 12 22.50 -79.84 3.84
CA SER A 12 21.74 -79.52 2.64
C SER A 12 21.89 -78.09 2.12
N SER A 13 21.62 -77.94 0.82
CA SER A 13 21.44 -76.71 0.07
C SER A 13 20.51 -75.65 0.71
N THR A 14 21.08 -74.55 1.19
CA THR A 14 20.35 -73.30 1.52
C THR A 14 21.08 -72.00 1.13
N SER A 15 22.34 -72.04 0.67
CA SER A 15 23.14 -70.82 0.46
C SER A 15 22.91 -70.07 -0.86
N HIS A 16 22.44 -70.75 -1.92
CA HIS A 16 22.34 -70.15 -3.26
C HIS A 16 21.02 -69.41 -3.55
N TYR A 17 19.94 -69.69 -2.82
CA TYR A 17 18.68 -68.96 -2.99
C TYR A 17 18.70 -67.55 -2.38
N ASN A 18 19.44 -67.35 -1.28
CA ASN A 18 19.46 -66.06 -0.57
C ASN A 18 20.25 -64.96 -1.31
N ILE A 19 21.24 -65.31 -2.13
CA ILE A 19 22.02 -64.31 -2.89
C ILE A 19 21.20 -63.76 -4.06
N HIS A 20 20.48 -64.62 -4.78
CA HIS A 20 19.59 -64.18 -5.86
C HIS A 20 18.43 -63.32 -5.34
N ILE A 21 17.76 -63.73 -4.25
CA ILE A 21 16.68 -62.95 -3.63
C ILE A 21 17.17 -61.57 -3.14
N MET A 22 18.41 -61.45 -2.65
CA MET A 22 19.00 -60.18 -2.24
C MET A 22 19.37 -59.26 -3.42
N GLN A 23 19.79 -59.83 -4.56
CA GLN A 23 20.05 -59.06 -5.79
C GLN A 23 18.75 -58.63 -6.48
N ASP A 24 17.75 -59.51 -6.57
CA ASP A 24 16.44 -59.18 -7.13
C ASP A 24 15.71 -58.13 -6.28
N THR A 25 15.85 -58.14 -4.95
CA THR A 25 15.31 -57.07 -4.09
C THR A 25 16.09 -55.76 -4.17
N THR A 26 17.41 -55.77 -4.38
CA THR A 26 18.15 -54.51 -4.62
C THR A 26 17.91 -53.93 -6.01
N GLU A 27 17.81 -54.74 -7.06
CA GLU A 27 17.37 -54.27 -8.38
C GLU A 27 15.90 -53.81 -8.37
N ALA A 28 15.02 -54.50 -7.64
CA ALA A 28 13.64 -54.04 -7.47
C ALA A 28 13.61 -52.69 -6.75
N VAL A 29 14.28 -52.54 -5.60
CA VAL A 29 14.32 -51.28 -4.85
C VAL A 29 14.95 -50.14 -5.67
N LEU A 30 16.04 -50.38 -6.42
CA LEU A 30 16.57 -49.37 -7.34
C LEU A 30 15.57 -49.02 -8.44
N LYS A 31 14.87 -50.00 -9.03
CA LYS A 31 13.84 -49.73 -10.03
C LYS A 31 12.66 -48.95 -9.45
N THR A 32 12.19 -49.27 -8.24
CA THR A 32 11.13 -48.51 -7.56
C THR A 32 11.58 -47.09 -7.26
N GLN A 33 12.77 -46.88 -6.69
CA GLN A 33 13.32 -45.54 -6.43
C GLN A 33 13.54 -44.73 -7.71
N THR A 34 13.95 -45.37 -8.81
CA THR A 34 14.09 -44.72 -10.13
C THR A 34 12.72 -44.37 -10.74
N LEU A 35 11.70 -45.19 -10.50
CA LEU A 35 10.32 -44.95 -10.94
C LEU A 35 9.65 -43.84 -10.11
N GLU A 36 9.87 -43.84 -8.79
CA GLU A 36 9.37 -42.84 -7.84
C GLU A 36 10.02 -41.47 -8.09
N THR A 37 11.35 -41.41 -8.27
CA THR A 37 12.03 -40.15 -8.64
C THR A 37 11.63 -39.65 -10.02
N GLY A 38 11.44 -40.54 -11.01
CA GLY A 38 10.90 -40.18 -12.32
C GLY A 38 9.46 -39.65 -12.26
N ASN A 39 8.61 -40.23 -11.42
CA ASN A 39 7.24 -39.76 -11.20
C ASN A 39 7.22 -38.43 -10.42
N LEU A 40 8.03 -38.29 -9.38
CA LEU A 40 8.18 -37.05 -8.61
C LEU A 40 8.63 -35.88 -9.50
N GLN A 41 9.63 -36.08 -10.37
CA GLN A 41 10.05 -35.04 -11.30
C GLN A 41 8.94 -34.68 -12.29
N ARG A 42 8.22 -35.67 -12.83
CA ARG A 42 7.04 -35.44 -13.69
C ARG A 42 5.97 -34.60 -12.99
N VAL A 43 5.67 -34.87 -11.72
CA VAL A 43 4.68 -34.10 -10.94
C VAL A 43 5.19 -32.68 -10.64
N LYS A 44 6.49 -32.49 -10.32
CA LYS A 44 7.10 -31.16 -10.16
C LYS A 44 6.99 -30.33 -11.44
N ASP A 45 7.28 -30.91 -12.59
CA ASP A 45 7.19 -30.23 -13.89
C ASP A 45 5.73 -29.93 -14.30
N GLN A 46 4.81 -30.86 -14.02
CA GLN A 46 3.38 -30.68 -14.24
C GLN A 46 2.81 -29.57 -13.33
N HIS A 47 3.21 -29.52 -12.06
CA HIS A 47 2.81 -28.48 -11.12
C HIS A 47 3.41 -27.11 -11.48
N LYS A 48 4.70 -27.02 -11.85
CA LYS A 48 5.28 -25.79 -12.42
C LYS A 48 4.51 -25.30 -13.64
N THR A 49 4.12 -26.23 -14.53
CA THR A 49 3.31 -25.91 -15.73
C THR A 49 1.89 -25.47 -15.38
N SER A 50 1.25 -26.09 -14.39
CA SER A 50 -0.06 -25.71 -13.83
C SER A 50 -0.02 -24.28 -13.28
N MET A 51 0.96 -24.00 -12.42
CA MET A 51 1.17 -22.68 -11.80
C MET A 51 1.51 -21.61 -12.85
N LYS A 52 2.35 -21.93 -13.85
CA LYS A 52 2.58 -21.04 -14.99
C LYS A 52 1.27 -20.70 -15.70
N ASN A 53 0.50 -21.71 -16.12
CA ASN A 53 -0.76 -21.50 -16.84
C ASN A 53 -1.80 -20.73 -16.03
N LYS A 54 -1.88 -20.95 -14.70
CA LYS A 54 -2.80 -20.26 -13.79
C LYS A 54 -2.51 -18.75 -13.72
N TYR A 55 -1.23 -18.36 -13.63
CA TYR A 55 -0.84 -16.96 -13.44
C TYR A 55 -0.46 -16.23 -14.74
N GLU A 56 0.01 -16.91 -15.79
CA GLU A 56 0.35 -16.29 -17.08
C GLU A 56 -0.89 -15.70 -17.76
N ARG A 57 -2.06 -16.34 -17.63
CA ARG A 57 -3.35 -15.83 -18.14
C ARG A 57 -3.88 -14.61 -17.37
N LEU A 58 -3.57 -14.51 -16.08
CA LEU A 58 -3.89 -13.34 -15.25
C LEU A 58 -2.89 -12.19 -15.46
N PHE A 59 -1.79 -12.45 -16.18
CA PHE A 59 -0.62 -11.58 -16.25
C PHE A 59 -0.17 -11.33 -17.70
N GLU A 60 -1.08 -10.76 -18.53
CA GLU A 60 -0.72 -10.16 -19.83
C GLU A 60 0.43 -9.10 -19.70
N GLY A 61 0.68 -8.64 -18.48
CA GLY A 61 1.60 -7.58 -18.10
C GLY A 61 3.07 -7.95 -17.89
N ASN A 62 3.60 -9.10 -18.33
CA ASN A 62 5.04 -9.42 -18.13
C ASN A 62 5.99 -8.40 -18.84
N LYS A 63 5.48 -7.63 -19.81
CA LYS A 63 6.17 -6.44 -20.40
C LYS A 63 5.93 -5.11 -19.65
N ILE A 64 4.84 -5.03 -18.88
CA ILE A 64 4.35 -3.81 -18.22
C ILE A 64 4.78 -3.75 -16.74
N TYR A 65 5.13 -4.89 -16.14
CA TYR A 65 5.62 -4.96 -14.77
C TYR A 65 6.77 -3.98 -14.50
N ALA A 66 6.56 -3.10 -13.53
CA ALA A 66 7.59 -2.31 -12.88
C ALA A 66 7.86 -2.95 -11.51
N GLN A 67 9.13 -3.15 -11.17
CA GLN A 67 9.52 -3.74 -9.89
C GLN A 67 9.00 -2.86 -8.75
N LEU A 68 8.21 -3.43 -7.83
CA LEU A 68 7.68 -2.69 -6.69
C LEU A 68 8.78 -2.42 -5.64
N TYR A 69 8.66 -1.29 -4.95
CA TYR A 69 9.58 -0.94 -3.86
C TYR A 69 9.18 -1.68 -2.58
N ILE A 70 9.99 -2.64 -2.15
CA ILE A 70 9.75 -3.48 -0.96
C ILE A 70 10.87 -3.21 0.05
N ILE A 71 10.51 -2.93 1.30
CA ILE A 71 11.47 -2.57 2.36
C ILE A 71 11.57 -3.64 3.44
N GLU A 72 12.74 -3.77 4.06
CA GLU A 72 12.94 -4.54 5.29
C GLU A 72 12.31 -3.80 6.49
N GLY A 73 11.53 -4.53 7.30
CA GLY A 73 10.78 -3.97 8.42
C GLY A 73 9.38 -3.51 8.02
N GLY A 74 8.78 -2.66 8.85
CA GLY A 74 7.52 -1.98 8.58
C GLY A 74 7.39 -0.75 9.45
N ARG A 75 6.74 0.29 8.94
CA ARG A 75 6.60 1.57 9.64
C ARG A 75 5.53 1.48 10.74
N GLU A 76 5.65 2.31 11.78
CA GLU A 76 4.62 2.43 12.81
C GLU A 76 3.46 3.30 12.30
N GLY A 77 2.23 3.02 12.72
CA GLY A 77 1.03 3.81 12.37
C GLY A 77 0.33 3.48 11.05
N VAL A 78 0.77 2.49 10.27
CA VAL A 78 0.14 2.10 8.97
C VAL A 78 -1.22 1.35 9.14
N ASN A 79 -1.73 1.25 10.37
CA ASN A 79 -2.82 0.35 10.75
C ASN A 79 -4.20 1.02 10.92
N GLU A 80 -4.28 2.34 11.07
CA GLU A 80 -5.47 3.00 11.64
C GLU A 80 -6.24 3.92 10.67
N GLU A 81 -5.65 4.28 9.53
CA GLU A 81 -6.19 5.29 8.60
C GLU A 81 -6.57 4.70 7.23
N HIS A 82 -7.49 5.35 6.52
CA HIS A 82 -7.89 4.98 5.16
C HIS A 82 -6.73 5.08 4.16
N GLU A 83 -6.71 4.21 3.15
CA GLU A 83 -5.54 3.98 2.29
C GLU A 83 -5.07 5.23 1.57
N VAL A 84 -6.01 6.05 1.08
CA VAL A 84 -5.71 7.34 0.43
C VAL A 84 -5.03 8.32 1.40
N LEU A 85 -5.48 8.36 2.66
CA LEU A 85 -4.89 9.21 3.70
C LEU A 85 -3.46 8.75 4.02
N GLN A 86 -3.23 7.44 4.09
CA GLN A 86 -1.90 6.87 4.31
C GLN A 86 -0.93 7.21 3.17
N MET A 87 -1.39 7.24 1.92
CA MET A 87 -0.58 7.66 0.77
C MET A 87 -0.24 9.15 0.85
N GLU A 88 -1.24 9.99 1.17
CA GLU A 88 -1.05 11.43 1.39
C GLU A 88 -0.09 11.68 2.54
N LYS A 89 -0.14 10.90 3.63
CA LYS A 89 0.82 10.93 4.75
C LYS A 89 2.22 10.49 4.34
N THR A 90 2.35 9.36 3.65
CA THR A 90 3.63 8.78 3.19
C THR A 90 4.34 9.67 2.17
N ALA A 91 3.60 10.34 1.28
CA ALA A 91 4.14 11.32 0.35
C ALA A 91 4.79 12.53 1.07
N ARG A 92 4.30 12.88 2.27
CA ARG A 92 4.80 13.98 3.11
C ARG A 92 5.98 13.59 4.00
N THR A 93 6.16 12.30 4.32
CA THR A 93 7.08 11.84 5.40
C THR A 93 8.24 10.93 4.98
N LYS A 94 8.42 10.63 3.67
CA LYS A 94 9.45 9.69 3.14
C LYS A 94 10.79 9.67 3.92
N HIS A 95 10.95 8.69 4.80
CA HIS A 95 12.23 8.39 5.46
C HIS A 95 13.21 7.75 4.47
N SER A 96 14.51 8.03 4.62
CA SER A 96 15.54 7.64 3.62
C SER A 96 16.36 6.39 3.99
N GLN A 97 16.06 5.73 5.11
CA GLN A 97 16.89 4.66 5.70
C GLN A 97 16.36 3.25 5.46
N ASP A 98 15.35 3.08 4.60
CA ASP A 98 14.75 1.78 4.33
C ASP A 98 15.69 0.87 3.52
N THR A 99 15.91 -0.37 3.97
CA THR A 99 16.70 -1.36 3.22
C THR A 99 15.83 -2.00 2.13
N LEU A 100 16.16 -1.74 0.86
CA LEU A 100 15.44 -2.27 -0.30
C LEU A 100 15.67 -3.79 -0.46
N ILE A 101 14.58 -4.55 -0.57
CA ILE A 101 14.57 -5.99 -0.83
C ILE A 101 14.01 -6.25 -2.24
N ASN A 102 14.64 -7.15 -3.00
CA ASN A 102 14.06 -7.69 -4.22
C ASN A 102 13.05 -8.78 -3.85
N CYS A 103 11.86 -8.76 -4.46
CA CYS A 103 10.81 -9.76 -4.25
C CYS A 103 11.32 -11.21 -4.39
N ASN A 104 12.23 -11.48 -5.34
CA ASN A 104 12.81 -12.80 -5.55
C ASN A 104 13.79 -13.24 -4.45
N ASP A 105 14.27 -12.31 -3.63
CA ASP A 105 15.23 -12.52 -2.54
C ASP A 105 14.56 -12.48 -1.15
N ILE A 106 13.22 -12.49 -1.08
CA ILE A 106 12.45 -12.28 0.16
C ILE A 106 12.72 -13.27 1.31
N PHE A 107 13.24 -14.47 1.00
CA PHE A 107 13.68 -15.48 1.98
C PHE A 107 15.19 -15.46 2.25
N LYS A 108 15.93 -14.50 1.70
CA LYS A 108 17.40 -14.37 1.87
C LYS A 108 17.69 -13.26 2.89
N ALA A 109 18.49 -13.58 3.90
CA ALA A 109 18.90 -12.59 4.90
C ALA A 109 19.76 -11.48 4.29
N SER A 110 19.48 -10.22 4.64
CA SER A 110 20.30 -9.08 4.25
C SER A 110 21.68 -9.15 4.94
N PRO A 111 22.79 -8.91 4.22
CA PRO A 111 24.14 -9.01 4.80
C PRO A 111 24.45 -7.79 5.68
N LYS A 112 23.97 -7.81 6.93
CA LYS A 112 24.32 -6.82 7.95
C LYS A 112 25.77 -7.05 8.44
N PRO A 113 26.66 -6.05 8.39
CA PRO A 113 28.02 -6.19 8.90
C PRO A 113 28.01 -6.41 10.42
N GLY A 114 28.56 -7.53 10.89
CA GLY A 114 28.82 -7.75 12.32
C GLY A 114 27.89 -8.71 13.09
N CYS A 115 26.92 -9.37 12.44
CA CYS A 115 26.17 -10.48 13.06
C CYS A 115 26.55 -11.83 12.43
N GLU A 116 27.10 -12.76 13.22
CA GLU A 116 27.52 -14.09 12.74
C GLU A 116 26.41 -15.16 12.80
N GLU A 117 25.25 -14.87 13.40
CA GLU A 117 24.12 -15.81 13.45
C GLU A 117 23.21 -15.71 12.22
N LYS A 118 23.42 -16.62 11.26
CA LYS A 118 22.53 -16.84 10.12
C LYS A 118 21.23 -17.54 10.55
N ASN A 119 20.33 -16.82 11.23
CA ASN A 119 18.97 -17.30 11.44
C ASN A 119 18.25 -17.42 10.08
N GLN A 120 17.84 -18.63 9.72
CA GLN A 120 17.16 -18.92 8.46
C GLN A 120 15.77 -18.28 8.47
N ILE A 121 15.48 -17.41 7.49
CA ILE A 121 14.16 -16.78 7.36
C ILE A 121 13.15 -17.86 6.98
N LYS A 122 12.28 -18.23 7.93
CA LYS A 122 11.22 -19.21 7.71
C LYS A 122 9.90 -18.56 7.30
N THR A 123 9.41 -17.62 8.13
CA THR A 123 8.11 -16.96 7.92
C THR A 123 8.33 -15.49 7.59
N VAL A 124 7.91 -15.07 6.40
CA VAL A 124 7.87 -13.66 5.98
C VAL A 124 6.43 -13.16 6.03
N LEU A 125 6.21 -12.02 6.71
CA LEU A 125 4.99 -11.24 6.56
C LEU A 125 5.28 -10.00 5.71
N THR A 126 4.48 -9.80 4.65
CA THR A 126 4.52 -8.60 3.80
C THR A 126 3.28 -7.76 4.01
N LYS A 127 3.48 -6.57 4.56
CA LYS A 127 2.47 -5.54 4.77
C LYS A 127 2.31 -4.64 3.53
N GLY A 128 1.12 -4.05 3.40
CA GLY A 128 0.87 -2.95 2.48
C GLY A 128 -0.63 -2.69 2.28
N ILE A 129 -1.00 -1.47 1.88
CA ILE A 129 -2.40 -1.07 1.61
C ILE A 129 -3.02 -1.88 0.44
N ALA A 130 -4.34 -1.83 0.22
CA ALA A 130 -4.94 -2.46 -0.95
C ALA A 130 -4.48 -1.77 -2.25
N GLY A 131 -4.64 -2.48 -3.37
CA GLY A 131 -4.14 -2.04 -4.68
C GLY A 131 -2.61 -1.96 -4.84
N ILE A 132 -1.83 -1.90 -3.75
CA ILE A 132 -0.38 -1.59 -3.75
C ILE A 132 0.48 -2.62 -4.49
N GLY A 133 -0.07 -3.79 -4.80
CA GLY A 133 0.60 -4.86 -5.54
C GLY A 133 1.09 -6.05 -4.70
N LYS A 134 0.48 -6.34 -3.54
CA LYS A 134 0.75 -7.55 -2.73
C LYS A 134 0.61 -8.84 -3.56
N THR A 135 -0.62 -9.14 -4.01
CA THR A 135 -0.91 -10.27 -4.90
C THR A 135 -0.11 -10.24 -6.19
N VAL A 136 0.15 -9.06 -6.77
CA VAL A 136 0.97 -8.90 -7.99
C VAL A 136 2.42 -9.34 -7.75
N SER A 137 2.96 -9.08 -6.55
CA SER A 137 4.30 -9.52 -6.16
C SER A 137 4.36 -11.04 -5.98
N VAL A 138 3.34 -11.63 -5.35
CA VAL A 138 3.16 -13.09 -5.24
C VAL A 138 3.11 -13.74 -6.63
N GLN A 139 2.24 -13.25 -7.51
CA GLN A 139 2.11 -13.74 -8.89
C GLN A 139 3.44 -13.66 -9.66
N LYS A 140 4.18 -12.55 -9.52
CA LYS A 140 5.47 -12.38 -10.19
C LYS A 140 6.55 -13.34 -9.68
N PHE A 141 6.60 -13.57 -8.36
CA PHE A 141 7.50 -14.54 -7.73
C PHE A 141 7.24 -15.97 -8.22
N ILE A 142 5.96 -16.38 -8.28
CA ILE A 142 5.54 -17.68 -8.81
C ILE A 142 5.90 -17.81 -10.29
N LEU A 143 5.65 -16.78 -11.10
CA LEU A 143 5.99 -16.80 -12.53
C LEU A 143 7.50 -16.89 -12.76
N ASP A 144 8.33 -16.16 -12.01
CA ASP A 144 9.79 -16.27 -12.16
C ASP A 144 10.31 -17.66 -11.74
N TRP A 145 9.69 -18.31 -10.74
CA TRP A 145 9.98 -19.71 -10.41
C TRP A 145 9.50 -20.70 -11.47
N ALA A 146 8.28 -20.56 -11.98
CA ALA A 146 7.70 -21.46 -12.98
C ALA A 146 8.36 -21.32 -14.36
N GLU A 147 8.90 -20.14 -14.69
CA GLU A 147 9.67 -19.86 -15.92
C GLU A 147 11.16 -20.22 -15.80
N GLY A 148 11.64 -20.71 -14.65
CA GLY A 148 13.03 -21.14 -14.47
C GLY A 148 14.04 -20.02 -14.15
N LYS A 149 13.59 -18.81 -13.82
CA LYS A 149 14.45 -17.62 -13.63
C LYS A 149 15.06 -17.52 -12.25
N THR A 150 14.29 -17.81 -11.19
CA THR A 150 14.70 -17.64 -9.79
C THR A 150 14.20 -18.80 -8.92
N ASN A 151 14.76 -18.94 -7.71
CA ASN A 151 14.27 -19.86 -6.66
C ASN A 151 14.12 -21.33 -7.12
N GLN A 152 14.95 -21.80 -8.06
CA GLN A 152 14.88 -23.16 -8.61
C GLN A 152 15.30 -24.27 -7.64
N ASP A 153 15.79 -23.89 -6.46
CA ASP A 153 16.00 -24.75 -5.30
C ASP A 153 14.70 -25.10 -4.56
N VAL A 154 13.56 -24.48 -4.91
CA VAL A 154 12.22 -24.79 -4.40
C VAL A 154 11.53 -25.82 -5.30
N ASP A 155 11.07 -26.91 -4.69
CA ASP A 155 10.41 -28.04 -5.36
C ASP A 155 8.92 -27.77 -5.64
N PHE A 156 8.22 -27.20 -4.66
CA PHE A 156 6.77 -26.94 -4.71
C PHE A 156 6.45 -25.55 -4.16
N MET A 157 5.51 -24.84 -4.81
CA MET A 157 4.98 -23.56 -4.35
C MET A 157 3.45 -23.65 -4.28
N PHE A 158 2.90 -23.70 -3.07
CA PHE A 158 1.46 -23.80 -2.85
C PHE A 158 0.88 -22.42 -2.51
N VAL A 159 -0.18 -22.02 -3.21
CA VAL A 159 -0.80 -20.69 -3.04
C VAL A 159 -2.19 -20.89 -2.50
N LEU A 160 -2.43 -20.35 -1.31
CA LEU A 160 -3.65 -20.55 -0.54
C LEU A 160 -4.20 -19.16 -0.15
N PRO A 161 -4.94 -18.46 -1.03
CA PRO A 161 -5.47 -17.14 -0.71
C PRO A 161 -6.59 -17.26 0.33
N PHE A 162 -6.58 -16.40 1.35
CA PHE A 162 -7.56 -16.46 2.44
C PHE A 162 -9.00 -16.28 1.97
N ARG A 163 -9.20 -15.50 0.91
CA ARG A 163 -10.46 -15.34 0.18
C ARG A 163 -11.09 -16.68 -0.20
N GLU A 164 -10.27 -17.59 -0.71
CA GLU A 164 -10.64 -18.92 -1.18
C GLU A 164 -10.86 -19.86 0.02
N LEU A 165 -9.95 -19.82 1.00
CA LEU A 165 -10.03 -20.60 2.23
C LEU A 165 -11.30 -20.31 3.05
N ASN A 166 -11.80 -19.08 3.05
CA ASN A 166 -13.05 -18.68 3.73
C ASN A 166 -14.29 -19.47 3.27
N LEU A 167 -14.27 -20.08 2.08
CA LEU A 167 -15.35 -20.92 1.59
C LEU A 167 -15.45 -22.25 2.34
N ILE A 168 -14.36 -22.69 2.99
CA ILE A 168 -14.24 -23.94 3.74
C ILE A 168 -14.81 -23.75 5.16
N ARG A 169 -16.14 -23.75 5.29
CA ARG A 169 -16.83 -23.65 6.59
C ARG A 169 -16.85 -24.99 7.31
N ASP A 170 -16.37 -25.03 8.55
CA ASP A 170 -16.58 -26.06 9.61
C ASP A 170 -16.24 -27.54 9.29
N HIS A 171 -15.65 -27.82 8.13
CA HIS A 171 -15.20 -29.15 7.76
C HIS A 171 -13.80 -29.45 8.32
N GLN A 172 -13.59 -30.69 8.77
CA GLN A 172 -12.27 -31.19 9.13
C GLN A 172 -11.49 -31.55 7.84
N TYR A 173 -10.33 -30.93 7.65
CA TYR A 173 -9.43 -31.12 6.51
C TYR A 173 -8.08 -31.63 6.99
N SER A 174 -7.43 -32.47 6.20
CA SER A 174 -5.99 -32.68 6.29
C SER A 174 -5.26 -31.74 5.35
N LEU A 175 -3.98 -31.44 5.61
CA LEU A 175 -3.21 -30.56 4.74
C LEU A 175 -3.07 -31.12 3.33
N HIS A 176 -2.83 -32.43 3.18
CA HIS A 176 -2.75 -33.05 1.85
C HIS A 176 -4.08 -32.95 1.10
N ARG A 177 -5.23 -33.15 1.75
CA ARG A 177 -6.54 -32.95 1.12
C ARG A 177 -6.76 -31.49 0.71
N LEU A 178 -6.38 -30.54 1.55
CA LEU A 178 -6.46 -29.12 1.23
C LEU A 178 -5.59 -28.79 0.01
N LEU A 179 -4.40 -29.37 -0.11
CA LEU A 179 -3.53 -29.19 -1.28
C LEU A 179 -4.11 -29.81 -2.55
N LEU A 180 -4.76 -30.97 -2.47
CA LEU A 180 -5.43 -31.59 -3.63
C LEU A 180 -6.59 -30.76 -4.17
N ASP A 181 -7.37 -30.11 -3.28
CA ASP A 181 -8.48 -29.25 -3.69
C ASP A 181 -8.01 -28.00 -4.46
N PHE A 182 -6.81 -27.47 -4.13
CA PHE A 182 -6.21 -26.31 -4.81
C PHE A 182 -5.31 -26.68 -6.01
N HIS A 183 -4.73 -27.88 -5.97
CA HIS A 183 -3.75 -28.40 -6.94
C HIS A 183 -4.07 -29.88 -7.28
N PRO A 184 -5.13 -30.15 -8.08
CA PRO A 184 -5.54 -31.52 -8.41
C PRO A 184 -4.48 -32.34 -9.14
N GLU A 185 -3.48 -31.69 -9.75
CA GLU A 185 -2.34 -32.36 -10.39
C GLU A 185 -1.46 -33.19 -9.42
N LEU A 186 -1.63 -33.02 -8.10
CA LEU A 186 -0.89 -33.74 -7.06
C LEU A 186 -1.55 -35.07 -6.65
N GLN A 187 -2.65 -35.49 -7.29
CA GLN A 187 -3.45 -36.66 -6.89
C GLN A 187 -2.67 -38.00 -6.84
N ASP A 188 -1.65 -38.16 -7.68
CA ASP A 188 -0.82 -39.37 -7.74
C ASP A 188 0.40 -39.33 -6.79
N LEU A 189 0.51 -38.31 -5.93
CA LEU A 189 1.69 -38.04 -5.10
C LEU A 189 1.48 -38.53 -3.66
N ASP A 190 2.45 -39.25 -3.08
CA ASP A 190 2.41 -39.57 -1.64
C ASP A 190 2.54 -38.28 -0.81
N SER A 191 1.57 -38.07 0.06
CA SER A 191 1.55 -37.04 1.10
C SER A 191 2.88 -36.83 1.85
N LYS A 192 3.65 -37.89 2.12
CA LYS A 192 4.90 -37.80 2.89
C LYS A 192 6.04 -37.10 2.14
N ILE A 193 5.97 -37.03 0.81
CA ILE A 193 7.05 -36.48 -0.01
C ILE A 193 7.28 -34.98 0.23
N TYR A 194 6.30 -34.28 0.80
CA TYR A 194 6.44 -32.88 1.20
C TYR A 194 7.44 -32.65 2.34
N GLU A 195 7.74 -33.67 3.15
CA GLU A 195 8.74 -33.58 4.23
C GLU A 195 10.17 -33.64 3.69
N GLU A 196 10.37 -34.32 2.55
CA GLU A 196 11.67 -34.47 1.87
C GLU A 196 11.95 -33.35 0.87
N CYS A 197 10.93 -32.59 0.47
CA CYS A 197 11.02 -31.53 -0.53
C CYS A 197 11.15 -30.12 0.09
N LYS A 198 11.78 -29.19 -0.63
CA LYS A 198 11.76 -27.77 -0.27
C LYS A 198 10.45 -27.12 -0.73
N VAL A 199 9.51 -26.96 0.21
CA VAL A 199 8.17 -26.40 -0.03
C VAL A 199 8.09 -24.94 0.40
N VAL A 200 7.42 -24.12 -0.42
CA VAL A 200 6.98 -22.75 -0.07
C VAL A 200 5.45 -22.71 0.00
N PHE A 201 4.89 -22.23 1.09
CA PHE A 201 3.48 -21.87 1.21
C PHE A 201 3.32 -20.35 1.08
N ILE A 202 2.38 -19.90 0.25
CA ILE A 202 2.03 -18.49 0.09
C ILE A 202 0.57 -18.27 0.49
N PHE A 203 0.37 -17.59 1.60
CA PHE A 203 -0.94 -17.20 2.13
C PHE A 203 -1.24 -15.76 1.74
N ASP A 204 -1.98 -15.56 0.64
CA ASP A 204 -2.28 -14.23 0.10
C ASP A 204 -3.56 -13.66 0.73
N GLY A 205 -3.51 -12.41 1.21
CA GLY A 205 -4.67 -11.65 1.68
C GLY A 205 -5.19 -11.99 3.07
N LEU A 206 -4.34 -12.11 4.10
CA LEU A 206 -4.74 -12.35 5.51
C LEU A 206 -5.81 -11.37 6.01
N ASP A 207 -5.83 -10.14 5.50
CA ASP A 207 -6.84 -9.13 5.82
C ASP A 207 -8.24 -9.40 5.26
N GLU A 208 -8.39 -10.43 4.45
CA GLU A 208 -9.67 -10.95 3.97
C GLU A 208 -10.11 -12.20 4.76
N SER A 209 -9.28 -12.71 5.68
CA SER A 209 -9.57 -13.89 6.50
C SER A 209 -10.79 -13.69 7.40
N ARG A 210 -11.69 -14.67 7.38
CA ARG A 210 -12.73 -14.91 8.39
C ARG A 210 -12.41 -16.12 9.27
N ILE A 211 -11.30 -16.80 8.99
CA ILE A 211 -10.82 -17.97 9.72
C ILE A 211 -10.10 -17.51 10.98
N THR A 212 -10.50 -18.04 12.14
CA THR A 212 -9.79 -17.79 13.40
C THR A 212 -8.52 -18.63 13.45
N LEU A 213 -7.35 -17.98 13.44
CA LEU A 213 -6.05 -18.62 13.59
C LEU A 213 -5.81 -18.95 15.08
N MET A 214 -5.50 -20.22 15.38
CA MET A 214 -5.39 -20.72 16.75
C MET A 214 -3.93 -20.93 17.14
N PHE A 215 -3.38 -19.98 17.90
CA PHE A 215 -1.98 -20.00 18.33
C PHE A 215 -1.75 -20.54 19.76
N SER A 216 -2.80 -21.00 20.45
CA SER A 216 -2.65 -21.72 21.74
C SER A 216 -2.08 -23.13 21.51
N ASP A 217 -1.55 -23.75 22.56
CA ASP A 217 -0.83 -25.03 22.45
C ASP A 217 -1.74 -26.26 22.66
N ASP A 218 -3.06 -26.05 22.75
CA ASP A 218 -4.06 -27.08 23.04
C ASP A 218 -4.37 -28.00 21.84
N GLN A 219 -4.03 -27.57 20.62
CA GLN A 219 -4.29 -28.32 19.37
C GLN A 219 -3.06 -28.32 18.47
N LYS A 220 -2.29 -29.41 18.57
CA LYS A 220 -1.06 -29.65 17.81
C LYS A 220 -1.33 -30.68 16.71
N VAL A 221 -1.04 -30.31 15.47
CA VAL A 221 -1.14 -31.17 14.28
C VAL A 221 0.26 -31.33 13.69
N CYS A 222 0.71 -32.57 13.52
CA CYS A 222 2.09 -32.87 13.08
C CYS A 222 2.15 -33.59 11.73
N ASP A 223 1.11 -34.33 11.37
CA ASP A 223 1.08 -35.17 10.16
C ASP A 223 0.20 -34.51 9.08
N VAL A 224 0.64 -34.57 7.82
CA VAL A 224 -0.06 -33.97 6.66
C VAL A 224 -1.42 -34.62 6.34
N THR A 225 -1.67 -35.82 6.85
CA THR A 225 -2.92 -36.59 6.72
C THR A 225 -3.87 -36.42 7.91
N GLU A 226 -3.40 -35.88 9.04
CA GLU A 226 -4.20 -35.61 10.23
C GLU A 226 -5.25 -34.53 9.93
N THR A 227 -6.51 -34.77 10.32
CA THR A 227 -7.62 -33.86 10.02
C THR A 227 -7.86 -32.87 11.16
N SER A 228 -7.89 -31.58 10.84
CA SER A 228 -8.24 -30.49 11.76
C SER A 228 -9.03 -29.38 11.05
N SER A 229 -9.33 -28.29 11.76
CA SER A 229 -9.85 -27.08 11.09
C SER A 229 -8.74 -26.39 10.29
N VAL A 230 -9.11 -25.68 9.21
CA VAL A 230 -8.15 -24.94 8.37
C VAL A 230 -7.31 -23.95 9.18
N GLY A 231 -7.92 -23.25 10.15
CA GLY A 231 -7.22 -22.32 11.03
C GLY A 231 -6.14 -23.00 11.89
N VAL A 232 -6.39 -24.23 12.36
CA VAL A 232 -5.42 -25.02 13.13
C VAL A 232 -4.30 -25.55 12.24
N LEU A 233 -4.61 -26.04 11.03
CA LEU A 233 -3.57 -26.46 10.06
C LEU A 233 -2.61 -25.31 9.75
N MET A 234 -3.16 -24.13 9.43
CA MET A 234 -2.38 -22.94 9.10
C MET A 234 -1.55 -22.45 10.28
N SER A 235 -2.11 -22.41 11.50
CA SER A 235 -1.36 -22.04 12.69
C SER A 235 -0.25 -23.05 13.02
N ASN A 236 -0.46 -24.35 12.81
CA ASN A 236 0.59 -25.36 13.02
C ASN A 236 1.71 -25.29 11.97
N LEU A 237 1.40 -24.95 10.70
CA LEU A 237 2.41 -24.61 9.69
C LEU A 237 3.25 -23.40 10.14
N MET A 238 2.60 -22.31 10.57
CA MET A 238 3.27 -21.08 11.02
C MET A 238 4.11 -21.28 12.30
N LYS A 239 3.64 -22.10 13.24
CA LYS A 239 4.43 -22.55 14.40
C LYS A 239 5.62 -23.43 13.98
N GLY A 240 5.51 -24.13 12.85
CA GLY A 240 6.48 -25.11 12.39
C GLY A 240 6.32 -26.51 12.97
N GLU A 241 5.15 -26.81 13.53
CA GLU A 241 4.79 -28.15 14.04
C GLU A 241 4.36 -29.07 12.89
N LEU A 242 3.76 -28.50 11.84
CA LEU A 242 3.46 -29.16 10.58
C LEU A 242 4.48 -28.67 9.53
N LEU A 243 5.09 -29.61 8.78
CA LEU A 243 6.16 -29.38 7.80
C LEU A 243 7.25 -28.38 8.30
N PRO A 244 8.11 -28.77 9.27
CA PRO A 244 9.06 -27.87 9.92
C PRO A 244 10.04 -27.15 8.97
N SER A 245 10.39 -27.78 7.84
CA SER A 245 11.30 -27.24 6.82
C SER A 245 10.64 -26.25 5.84
N ALA A 246 9.31 -26.11 5.86
CA ALA A 246 8.59 -25.30 4.89
C ALA A 246 8.82 -23.79 5.10
N LEU A 247 9.00 -23.08 4.00
CA LEU A 247 9.05 -21.62 3.95
C LEU A 247 7.63 -21.06 3.81
N ILE A 248 7.34 -19.95 4.49
CA ILE A 248 5.99 -19.38 4.54
C ILE A 248 6.06 -17.89 4.19
N TRP A 249 5.31 -17.47 3.18
CA TRP A 249 5.09 -16.07 2.84
C TRP A 249 3.63 -15.70 3.04
N ILE A 250 3.38 -14.63 3.80
CA ILE A 250 2.04 -14.16 4.13
C ILE A 250 1.92 -12.72 3.62
N THR A 251 0.85 -12.39 2.91
CA THR A 251 0.53 -10.99 2.56
C THR A 251 -0.67 -10.48 3.37
N SER A 252 -0.64 -9.22 3.78
CA SER A 252 -1.72 -8.64 4.59
C SER A 252 -1.79 -7.11 4.48
N ARG A 253 -2.99 -6.53 4.63
CA ARG A 253 -3.12 -5.14 5.07
C ARG A 253 -2.59 -4.98 6.51
N PRO A 254 -1.90 -3.87 6.84
CA PRO A 254 -1.23 -3.71 8.12
C PRO A 254 -2.13 -3.93 9.35
N ALA A 255 -3.40 -3.49 9.29
CA ALA A 255 -4.40 -3.68 10.34
C ALA A 255 -4.64 -5.15 10.74
N ALA A 256 -4.59 -6.08 9.77
CA ALA A 256 -4.85 -7.50 10.00
C ALA A 256 -3.59 -8.31 10.34
N ALA A 257 -2.39 -7.74 10.16
CA ALA A 257 -1.11 -8.37 10.52
C ALA A 257 -1.08 -8.86 11.97
N ASN A 258 -1.75 -8.15 12.88
CA ASN A 258 -1.78 -8.43 14.31
C ASN A 258 -2.55 -9.73 14.66
N GLN A 259 -3.25 -10.36 13.71
CA GLN A 259 -3.81 -11.71 13.87
C GLN A 259 -2.73 -12.78 14.11
N ILE A 260 -1.48 -12.52 13.69
CA ILE A 260 -0.35 -13.45 13.86
C ILE A 260 0.60 -12.88 14.91
N PRO A 261 0.86 -13.59 16.03
CA PRO A 261 1.84 -13.17 17.02
C PRO A 261 3.24 -13.00 16.40
N SER A 262 3.89 -11.88 16.69
CA SER A 262 5.20 -11.51 16.15
C SER A 262 6.29 -12.57 16.35
N LYS A 263 6.21 -13.37 17.43
CA LYS A 263 7.11 -14.51 17.68
C LYS A 263 7.12 -15.60 16.60
N TYR A 264 6.11 -15.66 15.72
CA TYR A 264 6.04 -16.61 14.61
C TYR A 264 6.43 -15.98 13.25
N ILE A 265 6.81 -14.70 13.23
CA ILE A 265 7.21 -13.97 12.03
C ILE A 265 8.73 -13.76 12.10
N SER A 266 9.48 -14.47 11.26
CA SER A 266 10.94 -14.36 11.19
C SER A 266 11.40 -13.06 10.52
N HIS A 267 10.59 -12.55 9.58
CA HIS A 267 10.94 -11.39 8.78
C HIS A 267 9.69 -10.58 8.44
N LEU A 268 9.77 -9.25 8.60
CA LEU A 268 8.73 -8.31 8.23
C LEU A 268 9.20 -7.51 7.02
N THR A 269 8.31 -7.31 6.05
CA THR A 269 8.55 -6.47 4.88
C THR A 269 7.33 -5.60 4.60
N GLU A 270 7.51 -4.49 3.89
CA GLU A 270 6.42 -3.59 3.51
C GLU A 270 6.53 -3.15 2.04
N ILE A 271 5.43 -3.21 1.29
CA ILE A 271 5.37 -2.72 -0.10
C ILE A 271 4.96 -1.25 -0.11
N GLN A 272 5.86 -0.38 -0.58
CA GLN A 272 5.68 1.07 -0.69
C GLN A 272 5.18 1.53 -2.07
N GLY A 273 4.60 0.64 -2.88
CA GLY A 273 4.04 0.99 -4.20
C GLY A 273 5.07 1.56 -5.20
N PHE A 274 4.65 2.60 -5.93
CA PHE A 274 5.47 3.29 -6.94
C PHE A 274 6.00 4.64 -6.44
N ASN A 275 7.33 4.78 -6.49
CA ASN A 275 8.02 6.07 -6.52
C ASN A 275 7.83 6.77 -7.88
N ASP A 276 8.27 8.02 -7.97
CA ASP A 276 7.96 8.86 -9.13
C ASP A 276 8.64 8.40 -10.43
N THR A 277 9.79 7.71 -10.31
CA THR A 277 10.45 7.06 -11.46
C THR A 277 9.67 5.82 -11.93
N GLN A 278 9.20 4.98 -11.00
CA GLN A 278 8.37 3.80 -11.29
C GLN A 278 7.01 4.18 -11.91
N LYS A 279 6.41 5.31 -11.48
CA LYS A 279 5.22 5.88 -12.13
C LYS A 279 5.48 6.16 -13.62
N GLU A 280 6.55 6.90 -13.93
CA GLU A 280 6.91 7.22 -15.32
C GLU A 280 7.26 5.97 -16.14
N GLU A 281 7.99 5.01 -15.55
CA GLU A 281 8.31 3.72 -16.15
C GLU A 281 7.04 2.93 -16.52
N TYR A 282 6.09 2.82 -15.58
CA TYR A 282 4.82 2.14 -15.80
C TYR A 282 4.05 2.75 -16.99
N PHE A 283 3.88 4.07 -17.02
CA PHE A 283 3.14 4.73 -18.12
C PHE A 283 3.86 4.57 -19.46
N ARG A 284 5.19 4.68 -19.51
CA ARG A 284 5.97 4.45 -20.75
C ARG A 284 5.95 3.00 -21.24
N LYS A 285 5.83 2.02 -20.33
CA LYS A 285 5.66 0.59 -20.68
C LYS A 285 4.24 0.25 -21.12
N LYS A 286 3.22 0.87 -20.50
CA LYS A 286 1.80 0.62 -20.79
C LYS A 286 1.31 1.30 -22.07
N ILE A 287 1.88 2.45 -22.43
CA ILE A 287 1.45 3.27 -23.57
C ILE A 287 2.52 3.22 -24.66
N SER A 288 2.20 2.57 -25.79
CA SER A 288 3.15 2.37 -26.90
C SER A 288 3.64 3.68 -27.54
N ASP A 289 2.77 4.69 -27.64
CA ASP A 289 3.11 6.01 -28.15
C ASP A 289 3.80 6.85 -27.06
N GLN A 290 5.09 7.12 -27.24
CA GLN A 290 5.90 7.87 -26.28
C GLN A 290 5.53 9.35 -26.16
N HIS A 291 4.90 9.96 -27.17
CA HIS A 291 4.40 11.32 -27.09
C HIS A 291 3.11 11.38 -26.27
N GLN A 292 2.19 10.45 -26.48
CA GLN A 292 1.01 10.28 -25.62
C GLN A 292 1.42 9.95 -24.17
N ALA A 293 2.38 9.04 -23.97
CA ALA A 293 2.91 8.71 -22.64
C ALA A 293 3.49 9.95 -21.93
N GLY A 294 4.28 10.77 -22.64
CA GLY A 294 4.83 12.02 -22.10
C GLY A 294 3.75 13.03 -21.71
N ARG A 295 2.69 13.18 -22.51
CA ARG A 295 1.54 14.05 -22.18
C ARG A 295 0.76 13.54 -20.97
N ILE A 296 0.53 12.23 -20.86
CA ILE A 296 -0.13 11.60 -19.71
C ILE A 296 0.69 11.78 -18.43
N ILE A 297 2.00 11.53 -18.48
CA ILE A 297 2.92 11.75 -17.35
C ILE A 297 2.88 13.22 -16.91
N SER A 298 2.94 14.16 -17.85
CA SER A 298 2.86 15.61 -17.57
C SER A 298 1.53 15.98 -16.91
N HIS A 299 0.39 15.49 -17.42
CA HIS A 299 -0.92 15.72 -16.79
C HIS A 299 -0.99 15.15 -15.38
N ILE A 300 -0.56 13.90 -15.19
CA ILE A 300 -0.59 13.24 -13.88
C ILE A 300 0.29 13.99 -12.88
N ARG A 301 1.48 14.49 -13.27
CA ARG A 301 2.35 15.30 -12.40
C ARG A 301 1.71 16.64 -12.00
N ARG A 302 0.92 17.25 -12.88
CA ARG A 302 0.18 18.51 -12.60
C ARG A 302 -1.06 18.27 -11.74
N ALA A 303 -1.83 17.22 -12.01
CA ALA A 303 -3.04 16.85 -11.28
C ALA A 303 -2.67 16.14 -9.96
N ARG A 304 -2.38 16.92 -8.90
CA ARG A 304 -1.77 16.43 -7.65
C ARG A 304 -2.52 15.25 -7.00
N SER A 305 -3.86 15.27 -6.97
CA SER A 305 -4.66 14.13 -6.49
C SER A 305 -4.38 12.84 -7.29
N LEU A 306 -4.24 12.93 -8.62
CA LEU A 306 -3.87 11.79 -9.47
C LEU A 306 -2.41 11.38 -9.27
N HIS A 307 -1.50 12.34 -9.10
CA HIS A 307 -0.09 12.06 -8.83
C HIS A 307 0.13 11.25 -7.55
N ILE A 308 -0.59 11.61 -6.49
CA ILE A 308 -0.56 10.92 -5.20
C ILE A 308 -1.21 9.54 -5.35
N MET A 309 -2.41 9.46 -5.93
CA MET A 309 -3.11 8.20 -6.15
C MET A 309 -2.31 7.19 -7.00
N CYS A 310 -1.58 7.65 -8.00
CA CYS A 310 -0.65 6.84 -8.80
C CYS A 310 0.56 6.28 -8.02
N HIS A 311 0.67 6.51 -6.71
CA HIS A 311 1.56 5.74 -5.85
C HIS A 311 1.09 4.29 -5.69
N ILE A 312 -0.23 4.04 -5.72
CA ILE A 312 -0.80 2.70 -5.83
C ILE A 312 -0.90 2.29 -7.32
N PRO A 313 -0.36 1.13 -7.73
CA PRO A 313 -0.41 0.66 -9.12
C PRO A 313 -1.80 0.54 -9.75
N VAL A 314 -2.85 0.18 -8.99
CA VAL A 314 -4.21 0.08 -9.55
C VAL A 314 -4.72 1.43 -10.09
N PHE A 315 -4.34 2.56 -9.47
CA PHE A 315 -4.70 3.88 -9.98
C PHE A 315 -3.87 4.29 -11.19
N CYS A 316 -2.64 3.79 -11.33
CA CYS A 316 -1.90 3.91 -12.59
C CYS A 316 -2.58 3.13 -13.71
N TRP A 317 -3.12 1.94 -13.42
CA TRP A 317 -3.93 1.17 -14.37
C TRP A 317 -5.19 1.94 -14.77
N ILE A 318 -6.05 2.34 -13.82
CA ILE A 318 -7.27 3.14 -14.08
C ILE A 318 -6.92 4.39 -14.90
N SER A 319 -5.89 5.13 -14.47
CA SER A 319 -5.48 6.37 -15.15
C SER A 319 -4.96 6.12 -16.57
N SER A 320 -4.18 5.06 -16.78
CA SER A 320 -3.71 4.69 -18.11
C SER A 320 -4.87 4.31 -19.04
N THR A 321 -5.86 3.56 -18.56
CA THR A 321 -7.05 3.16 -19.34
C THR A 321 -7.88 4.37 -19.73
N VAL A 322 -8.21 5.25 -18.78
CA VAL A 322 -9.01 6.46 -19.03
C VAL A 322 -8.30 7.41 -19.98
N LEU A 323 -7.06 7.79 -19.66
CA LEU A 323 -6.34 8.82 -20.39
C LEU A 323 -5.92 8.37 -21.79
N GLN A 324 -5.55 7.10 -21.98
CA GLN A 324 -5.25 6.55 -23.30
C GLN A 324 -6.48 6.53 -24.20
N LYS A 325 -7.66 6.18 -23.64
CA LYS A 325 -8.91 6.11 -24.40
C LYS A 325 -9.38 7.49 -24.84
N LEU A 326 -9.41 8.46 -23.92
CA LEU A 326 -9.76 9.85 -24.22
C LEU A 326 -8.82 10.48 -25.27
N LEU A 327 -7.50 10.40 -25.06
CA LEU A 327 -6.51 11.02 -25.98
C LEU A 327 -6.40 10.31 -27.34
N LYS A 328 -6.92 9.09 -27.48
CA LYS A 328 -7.01 8.38 -28.76
C LYS A 328 -8.25 8.81 -29.57
N GLU A 329 -9.32 9.19 -28.90
CA GLU A 329 -10.58 9.61 -29.53
C GLU A 329 -10.56 11.10 -29.89
N ASP A 330 -9.99 11.94 -29.04
CA ASP A 330 -9.74 13.35 -29.35
C ASP A 330 -8.45 13.85 -28.68
N LEU A 331 -7.48 14.25 -29.51
CA LEU A 331 -6.22 14.84 -29.06
C LEU A 331 -6.40 16.23 -28.42
N SER A 332 -7.51 16.91 -28.65
CA SER A 332 -7.86 18.19 -28.03
C SER A 332 -8.73 18.06 -26.77
N ALA A 333 -9.17 16.85 -26.42
CA ALA A 333 -10.05 16.61 -25.28
C ALA A 333 -9.48 17.20 -23.97
N GLU A 334 -10.36 17.85 -23.21
CA GLU A 334 -10.05 18.29 -21.86
C GLU A 334 -9.82 17.06 -20.98
N ILE A 335 -8.65 17.00 -20.34
CA ILE A 335 -8.26 15.86 -19.54
C ILE A 335 -8.87 16.02 -18.13
N PRO A 336 -9.50 14.97 -17.56
CA PRO A 336 -10.08 15.03 -16.22
C PRO A 336 -9.15 15.63 -15.16
N GLN A 337 -9.69 16.56 -14.40
CA GLN A 337 -8.99 17.37 -13.41
C GLN A 337 -9.19 16.84 -11.98
N THR A 338 -10.34 16.20 -11.72
CA THR A 338 -10.69 15.65 -10.39
C THR A 338 -10.66 14.12 -10.37
N LEU A 339 -10.62 13.50 -9.18
CA LEU A 339 -10.76 12.04 -9.09
C LEU A 339 -12.14 11.61 -9.57
N THR A 340 -13.16 12.39 -9.25
CA THR A 340 -14.55 12.05 -9.61
C THR A 340 -14.75 12.01 -11.12
N GLU A 341 -14.20 12.96 -11.87
CA GLU A 341 -14.22 12.93 -13.34
C GLU A 341 -13.50 11.69 -13.90
N MET A 342 -12.32 11.34 -13.36
CA MET A 342 -11.60 10.13 -13.76
C MET A 342 -12.40 8.85 -13.55
N TYR A 343 -13.13 8.74 -12.44
CA TYR A 343 -13.96 7.57 -12.15
C TYR A 343 -15.26 7.53 -12.98
N ILE A 344 -15.85 8.68 -13.29
CA ILE A 344 -16.95 8.80 -14.25
C ILE A 344 -16.51 8.33 -15.64
N HIS A 345 -15.38 8.83 -16.14
CA HIS A 345 -14.85 8.39 -17.44
C HIS A 345 -14.46 6.91 -17.43
N PHE A 346 -13.90 6.38 -16.34
CA PHE A 346 -13.66 4.95 -16.19
C PHE A 346 -14.96 4.15 -16.35
N LEU A 347 -16.01 4.49 -15.61
CA LEU A 347 -17.32 3.85 -15.69
C LEU A 347 -17.92 3.92 -17.11
N LEU A 348 -17.88 5.08 -17.77
CA LEU A 348 -18.36 5.26 -19.14
C LEU A 348 -17.58 4.43 -20.16
N ILE A 349 -16.26 4.31 -20.00
CA ILE A 349 -15.42 3.46 -20.85
C ILE A 349 -15.81 1.98 -20.68
N GLN A 350 -16.03 1.53 -19.44
CA GLN A 350 -16.48 0.17 -19.16
C GLN A 350 -17.86 -0.11 -19.79
N ILE A 351 -18.80 0.82 -19.69
CA ILE A 351 -20.12 0.73 -20.35
C ILE A 351 -19.98 0.61 -21.87
N ASN A 352 -19.15 1.45 -22.48
CA ASN A 352 -18.90 1.41 -23.92
C ASN A 352 -18.19 0.11 -24.36
N MET A 353 -17.30 -0.45 -23.54
CA MET A 353 -16.66 -1.75 -23.81
C MET A 353 -17.64 -2.93 -23.71
N ARG A 354 -18.67 -2.88 -22.85
CA ARG A 354 -19.79 -3.83 -22.90
C ARG A 354 -20.61 -3.66 -24.17
N ASN A 355 -20.97 -2.44 -24.55
CA ASN A 355 -21.76 -2.16 -25.76
C ASN A 355 -21.08 -2.69 -27.04
N GLN A 356 -19.75 -2.74 -27.08
CA GLN A 356 -18.99 -3.32 -28.19
C GLN A 356 -18.94 -4.86 -28.18
N LYS A 357 -19.18 -5.51 -27.04
CA LYS A 357 -19.17 -6.98 -26.89
C LYS A 357 -20.54 -7.63 -27.16
N TYR A 358 -21.64 -6.88 -27.08
CA TYR A 358 -23.00 -7.39 -27.36
C TYR A 358 -23.58 -6.80 -28.63
N GLU A 359 -23.95 -7.65 -29.59
CA GLU A 359 -24.61 -7.24 -30.85
C GLU A 359 -26.11 -6.88 -30.69
N GLU A 360 -26.50 -6.21 -29.60
CA GLU A 360 -27.88 -5.74 -29.44
C GLU A 360 -28.12 -4.50 -30.32
N ARG A 361 -28.95 -4.66 -31.36
CA ARG A 361 -29.15 -3.64 -32.40
C ARG A 361 -30.01 -2.43 -31.99
N ASN A 362 -30.46 -2.35 -30.73
CA ASN A 362 -31.26 -1.22 -30.24
C ASN A 362 -30.53 -0.45 -29.12
N PRO A 363 -30.05 0.79 -29.40
CA PRO A 363 -29.34 1.63 -28.43
C PRO A 363 -30.14 1.95 -27.16
N GLU A 364 -31.46 2.16 -27.25
CA GLU A 364 -32.30 2.54 -26.11
C GLU A 364 -32.44 1.38 -25.10
N LYS A 365 -32.54 0.14 -25.60
CA LYS A 365 -32.57 -1.06 -24.76
C LYS A 365 -31.23 -1.33 -24.09
N LEU A 366 -30.12 -1.16 -24.82
CA LEU A 366 -28.77 -1.23 -24.27
C LEU A 366 -28.59 -0.22 -23.14
N LEU A 367 -28.98 1.04 -23.37
CA LEU A 367 -28.90 2.11 -22.39
C LEU A 367 -29.67 1.77 -21.11
N GLN A 368 -30.92 1.35 -21.23
CA GLN A 368 -31.74 0.97 -20.08
C GLN A 368 -31.19 -0.24 -19.32
N SER A 369 -30.68 -1.26 -20.02
CA SER A 369 -30.03 -2.43 -19.40
C SER A 369 -28.72 -2.08 -18.69
N ASN A 370 -27.89 -1.23 -19.30
CA ASN A 370 -26.66 -0.71 -18.67
C ASN A 370 -27.00 0.03 -17.38
N ARG A 371 -27.98 0.92 -17.44
CA ARG A 371 -28.44 1.71 -16.30
C ARG A 371 -28.94 0.85 -15.15
N GLU A 372 -29.80 -0.13 -15.42
CA GLU A 372 -30.32 -1.04 -14.39
C GLU A 372 -29.20 -1.82 -13.70
N VAL A 373 -28.26 -2.38 -14.48
CA VAL A 373 -27.10 -3.10 -13.95
C VAL A 373 -26.25 -2.17 -13.09
N ILE A 374 -25.85 -0.98 -13.58
CA ILE A 374 -25.01 -0.06 -12.81
C ILE A 374 -25.69 0.39 -11.51
N VAL A 375 -26.99 0.71 -11.51
CA VAL A 375 -27.72 1.10 -10.29
C VAL A 375 -27.72 -0.02 -9.25
N LYS A 376 -27.96 -1.28 -9.67
CA LYS A 376 -27.92 -2.44 -8.76
C LYS A 376 -26.53 -2.70 -8.18
N LEU A 377 -25.48 -2.63 -9.01
CA LEU A 377 -24.09 -2.79 -8.54
C LEU A 377 -23.69 -1.65 -7.58
N ALA A 378 -24.18 -0.43 -7.83
CA ALA A 378 -23.98 0.72 -6.98
C ALA A 378 -24.73 0.60 -5.64
N GLU A 379 -25.91 -0.03 -5.62
CA GLU A 379 -26.61 -0.40 -4.38
C GLU A 379 -25.81 -1.39 -3.53
N VAL A 380 -25.28 -2.45 -4.14
CA VAL A 380 -24.40 -3.42 -3.45
C VAL A 380 -23.18 -2.69 -2.89
N ALA A 381 -22.54 -1.83 -3.70
CA ALA A 381 -21.39 -1.04 -3.26
C ALA A 381 -21.70 -0.21 -2.01
N PHE A 382 -22.85 0.49 -2.00
CA PHE A 382 -23.32 1.28 -0.87
C PHE A 382 -23.62 0.42 0.37
N LYS A 383 -24.45 -0.63 0.23
CA LYS A 383 -24.81 -1.54 1.33
C LYS A 383 -23.57 -2.17 1.96
N GLN A 384 -22.63 -2.67 1.16
CA GLN A 384 -21.44 -3.33 1.66
C GLN A 384 -20.43 -2.34 2.26
N LEU A 385 -20.32 -1.12 1.71
CA LEU A 385 -19.49 -0.06 2.31
C LEU A 385 -20.02 0.32 3.70
N MET A 386 -21.33 0.50 3.86
CA MET A 386 -21.96 0.79 5.17
C MET A 386 -21.84 -0.38 6.15
N LYS A 387 -21.77 -1.64 5.67
CA LYS A 387 -21.48 -2.83 6.49
C LYS A 387 -19.97 -2.97 6.83
N GLY A 388 -19.07 -2.17 6.25
CA GLY A 388 -17.62 -2.31 6.36
C GLY A 388 -17.02 -3.49 5.56
N ASN A 389 -17.79 -4.08 4.65
CA ASN A 389 -17.43 -5.25 3.86
C ASN A 389 -16.74 -4.86 2.55
N VAL A 390 -15.53 -5.40 2.33
CA VAL A 390 -14.83 -5.39 1.03
C VAL A 390 -15.19 -6.61 0.17
N MET A 391 -15.60 -7.70 0.84
CA MET A 391 -15.92 -9.00 0.25
C MET A 391 -17.37 -9.38 0.56
N PHE A 392 -18.10 -9.85 -0.45
CA PHE A 392 -19.51 -10.23 -0.35
C PHE A 392 -19.81 -11.47 -1.23
N TYR A 393 -20.98 -12.08 -1.04
CA TYR A 393 -21.34 -13.38 -1.62
C TYR A 393 -22.52 -13.29 -2.59
N GLU A 394 -22.90 -14.45 -3.12
CA GLU A 394 -24.05 -14.60 -4.02
C GLU A 394 -25.35 -14.12 -3.39
N GLU A 395 -25.53 -14.38 -2.09
CA GLU A 395 -26.69 -13.94 -1.33
C GLU A 395 -26.78 -12.41 -1.21
N ASP A 396 -25.64 -11.71 -1.09
CA ASP A 396 -25.58 -10.24 -1.06
C ASP A 396 -25.95 -9.61 -2.43
N LEU A 397 -25.63 -10.29 -3.54
CA LEU A 397 -26.01 -9.86 -4.89
C LEU A 397 -27.51 -10.05 -5.12
N ILE A 398 -28.05 -11.21 -4.70
CA ILE A 398 -29.48 -11.53 -4.79
C ILE A 398 -30.33 -10.57 -3.93
N GLU A 399 -29.84 -10.16 -2.75
CA GLU A 399 -30.49 -9.15 -1.87
C GLU A 399 -30.72 -7.79 -2.57
N SER A 400 -29.87 -7.44 -3.54
CA SER A 400 -30.00 -6.23 -4.39
C SER A 400 -30.54 -6.52 -5.80
N GLY A 401 -31.18 -7.67 -6.01
CA GLY A 401 -31.89 -8.01 -7.25
C GLY A 401 -30.97 -8.21 -8.47
N ILE A 402 -29.72 -8.61 -8.23
CA ILE A 402 -28.77 -9.00 -9.28
C ILE A 402 -28.90 -10.51 -9.50
N ASP A 403 -29.28 -10.90 -10.73
CA ASP A 403 -29.28 -12.30 -11.13
C ASP A 403 -27.85 -12.74 -11.49
N VAL A 404 -27.32 -13.66 -10.70
CA VAL A 404 -25.97 -14.21 -10.83
C VAL A 404 -25.84 -15.20 -12.01
N THR A 405 -26.95 -15.55 -12.65
CA THR A 405 -26.98 -16.30 -13.91
C THR A 405 -27.02 -15.42 -15.15
N ASP A 406 -27.25 -14.11 -15.02
CA ASP A 406 -27.24 -13.18 -16.16
C ASP A 406 -25.81 -12.91 -16.64
N ALA A 407 -25.53 -13.31 -17.89
CA ALA A 407 -24.26 -13.06 -18.55
C ALA A 407 -23.88 -11.57 -18.61
N SER A 408 -24.85 -10.64 -18.54
CA SER A 408 -24.59 -9.20 -18.53
C SER A 408 -23.81 -8.75 -17.27
N VAL A 409 -24.06 -9.41 -16.13
CA VAL A 409 -23.40 -9.18 -14.83
C VAL A 409 -21.98 -9.74 -14.81
N TYR A 410 -21.62 -10.60 -15.77
CA TYR A 410 -20.26 -11.17 -15.93
C TYR A 410 -19.56 -10.67 -17.20
N SER A 411 -20.08 -9.58 -17.76
CA SER A 411 -19.60 -9.00 -19.01
C SER A 411 -18.57 -7.89 -18.80
N GLY A 412 -18.13 -7.24 -19.90
CA GLY A 412 -17.01 -6.30 -19.91
C GLY A 412 -17.02 -5.23 -18.81
N ILE A 413 -18.19 -4.69 -18.43
CA ILE A 413 -18.31 -3.75 -17.30
C ILE A 413 -17.81 -4.41 -16.02
N CYS A 414 -18.35 -5.59 -15.71
CA CYS A 414 -18.16 -6.24 -14.44
C CYS A 414 -16.86 -7.01 -14.36
N THR A 415 -16.28 -7.53 -15.45
CA THR A 415 -14.97 -8.19 -15.38
C THR A 415 -13.81 -7.24 -15.02
N GLU A 416 -13.99 -5.94 -15.21
CA GLU A 416 -13.01 -4.90 -14.85
C GLU A 416 -13.39 -4.09 -13.59
N ILE A 417 -14.62 -4.24 -13.09
CA ILE A 417 -15.13 -3.61 -11.86
C ILE A 417 -15.21 -4.61 -10.70
N PHE A 418 -15.54 -5.87 -10.97
CA PHE A 418 -15.65 -6.99 -10.04
C PHE A 418 -14.53 -8.02 -10.28
N LYS A 419 -14.12 -8.68 -9.20
CA LYS A 419 -13.33 -9.89 -9.22
C LYS A 419 -14.21 -11.04 -8.72
N GLU A 420 -14.54 -11.97 -9.61
CA GLU A 420 -15.12 -13.27 -9.26
C GLU A 420 -13.97 -14.27 -9.07
N GLU A 421 -13.99 -14.98 -7.94
CA GLU A 421 -13.14 -16.15 -7.72
C GLU A 421 -14.02 -17.38 -7.48
N SER A 422 -13.76 -18.43 -8.27
CA SER A 422 -14.36 -19.76 -8.11
C SER A 422 -13.23 -20.75 -7.86
N VAL A 423 -13.40 -21.58 -6.82
CA VAL A 423 -12.27 -22.35 -6.27
C VAL A 423 -12.72 -23.74 -5.85
N ILE A 424 -13.47 -23.83 -4.75
CA ILE A 424 -13.81 -25.08 -4.09
C ILE A 424 -15.33 -25.22 -4.05
N HIS A 425 -15.84 -26.40 -4.41
CA HIS A 425 -17.27 -26.73 -4.41
C HIS A 425 -18.16 -25.75 -5.24
N GLN A 426 -17.61 -25.12 -6.27
CA GLN A 426 -18.30 -24.15 -7.16
C GLN A 426 -18.86 -22.89 -6.46
N ARG A 427 -18.55 -22.64 -5.17
CA ARG A 427 -18.94 -21.40 -4.51
C ARG A 427 -18.11 -20.23 -5.01
N LYS A 428 -18.77 -19.08 -5.16
CA LYS A 428 -18.23 -17.83 -5.70
C LYS A 428 -18.07 -16.79 -4.60
N VAL A 429 -17.01 -16.01 -4.67
CA VAL A 429 -16.81 -14.81 -3.83
C VAL A 429 -16.62 -13.60 -4.74
N TYR A 430 -17.17 -12.46 -4.32
CA TYR A 430 -17.17 -11.22 -5.08
C TYR A 430 -16.50 -10.10 -4.31
N SER A 431 -15.71 -9.29 -5.02
CA SER A 431 -15.25 -7.98 -4.56
C SER A 431 -15.24 -7.00 -5.72
N PHE A 432 -15.23 -5.71 -5.41
CA PHE A 432 -14.78 -4.73 -6.38
C PHE A 432 -13.26 -4.87 -6.62
N ILE A 433 -12.77 -4.41 -7.76
CA ILE A 433 -11.34 -4.43 -8.12
C ILE A 433 -10.48 -3.59 -7.16
N HIS A 434 -11.09 -2.56 -6.55
CA HIS A 434 -10.49 -1.75 -5.49
C HIS A 434 -11.58 -1.09 -4.63
N LEU A 435 -11.28 -0.80 -3.35
CA LEU A 435 -12.20 -0.13 -2.43
C LEU A 435 -12.68 1.24 -2.97
N SER A 436 -11.80 1.99 -3.63
CA SER A 436 -12.18 3.28 -4.25
C SER A 436 -13.23 3.15 -5.36
N VAL A 437 -13.32 2.00 -6.04
CA VAL A 437 -14.40 1.74 -7.02
C VAL A 437 -15.73 1.47 -6.30
N GLN A 438 -15.67 0.75 -5.17
CA GLN A 438 -16.82 0.57 -4.27
C GLN A 438 -17.29 1.90 -3.68
N GLU A 439 -16.38 2.76 -3.19
CA GLU A 439 -16.72 4.09 -2.67
C GLU A 439 -17.31 5.01 -3.73
N PHE A 440 -16.78 5.01 -4.95
CA PHE A 440 -17.31 5.77 -6.07
C PHE A 440 -18.74 5.33 -6.44
N LEU A 441 -18.95 4.01 -6.60
CA LEU A 441 -20.27 3.47 -6.91
C LEU A 441 -21.26 3.68 -5.75
N ALA A 442 -20.82 3.56 -4.50
CA ALA A 442 -21.61 3.88 -3.32
C ALA A 442 -22.04 5.36 -3.30
N ALA A 443 -21.13 6.28 -3.65
CA ALA A 443 -21.43 7.71 -3.74
C ALA A 443 -22.41 8.03 -4.88
N LEU A 444 -22.24 7.38 -6.04
CA LEU A 444 -23.18 7.46 -7.16
C LEU A 444 -24.58 6.95 -6.77
N TYR A 445 -24.67 5.83 -6.05
CA TYR A 445 -25.95 5.33 -5.52
C TYR A 445 -26.57 6.29 -4.50
N ALA A 446 -25.78 6.80 -3.55
CA ALA A 446 -26.26 7.73 -2.54
C ALA A 446 -26.85 9.00 -3.18
N PHE A 447 -26.19 9.57 -4.20
CA PHE A 447 -26.73 10.67 -4.98
C PHE A 447 -28.01 10.26 -5.74
N TYR A 448 -27.93 9.18 -6.53
CA TYR A 448 -29.04 8.70 -7.36
C TYR A 448 -30.30 8.41 -6.56
N HIS A 449 -30.19 7.60 -5.50
CA HIS A 449 -31.31 7.20 -4.64
C HIS A 449 -31.95 8.41 -3.94
N TYR A 450 -31.13 9.35 -3.47
CA TYR A 450 -31.62 10.54 -2.78
C TYR A 450 -32.32 11.53 -3.72
N VAL A 451 -31.81 11.73 -4.95
CA VAL A 451 -32.50 12.49 -6.00
C VAL A 451 -33.82 11.80 -6.39
N MET A 452 -33.83 10.48 -6.54
CA MET A 452 -35.03 9.73 -6.93
C MET A 452 -36.14 9.76 -5.86
N ILE A 453 -35.81 9.72 -4.56
CA ILE A 453 -36.80 9.87 -3.48
C ILE A 453 -37.46 11.25 -3.49
N HIS A 454 -36.71 12.29 -3.84
CA HIS A 454 -37.13 13.68 -3.65
C HIS A 454 -37.67 14.37 -4.92
N ILE A 455 -37.79 13.66 -6.05
CA ILE A 455 -38.16 14.18 -7.38
C ILE A 455 -39.48 14.98 -7.45
N ASP A 456 -40.36 14.86 -6.46
CA ASP A 456 -41.63 15.62 -6.36
C ASP A 456 -41.57 16.83 -5.40
N THR A 457 -40.42 17.14 -4.77
CA THR A 457 -40.34 18.11 -3.66
C THR A 457 -39.82 19.50 -4.07
N LEU A 458 -40.69 20.52 -4.02
CA LEU A 458 -40.42 21.91 -4.45
C LEU A 458 -39.24 22.67 -3.74
N GLN A 459 -38.46 22.03 -2.86
CA GLN A 459 -37.36 22.64 -2.08
C GLN A 459 -36.00 21.92 -2.30
N PHE A 460 -35.72 21.48 -3.53
CA PHE A 460 -34.51 20.73 -3.92
C PHE A 460 -33.16 21.29 -3.46
N CYS A 461 -32.98 22.62 -3.42
CA CYS A 461 -31.72 23.22 -3.01
C CYS A 461 -31.33 22.86 -1.55
N ASP A 462 -32.33 22.74 -0.68
CA ASP A 462 -32.14 22.36 0.73
C ASP A 462 -31.88 20.85 0.85
N VAL A 463 -32.50 20.04 -0.02
CA VAL A 463 -32.35 18.58 -0.09
C VAL A 463 -30.89 18.19 -0.37
N ILE A 464 -30.30 18.57 -1.50
CA ILE A 464 -28.90 18.20 -1.84
C ILE A 464 -27.91 18.75 -0.80
N HIS A 465 -28.15 19.95 -0.28
CA HIS A 465 -27.29 20.52 0.77
C HIS A 465 -27.36 19.74 2.09
N ASN A 466 -28.54 19.27 2.50
CA ASN A 466 -28.70 18.43 3.69
C ASN A 466 -27.95 17.09 3.52
N LEU A 467 -28.07 16.42 2.38
CA LEU A 467 -27.29 15.20 2.08
C LEU A 467 -25.79 15.43 2.23
N HIS A 468 -25.28 16.52 1.64
CA HIS A 468 -23.86 16.85 1.74
C HIS A 468 -23.43 17.17 3.17
N ARG A 469 -24.20 17.97 3.91
CA ARG A 469 -23.90 18.33 5.30
C ARG A 469 -23.84 17.09 6.19
N ASP A 470 -24.84 16.22 6.06
CA ASP A 470 -24.94 14.99 6.85
C ASP A 470 -23.83 13.99 6.47
N ALA A 471 -23.40 13.95 5.20
CA ALA A 471 -22.24 13.18 4.76
C ALA A 471 -20.91 13.74 5.30
N VAL A 472 -20.71 15.07 5.27
CA VAL A 472 -19.56 15.75 5.87
C VAL A 472 -19.48 15.43 7.38
N ASP A 473 -20.58 15.59 8.11
CA ASP A 473 -20.61 15.35 9.55
C ASP A 473 -20.47 13.86 9.93
N LYS A 474 -20.84 12.93 9.05
CA LYS A 474 -20.54 11.49 9.20
C LYS A 474 -19.07 11.18 8.94
N ALA A 475 -18.48 11.72 7.88
CA ALA A 475 -17.06 11.53 7.57
C ALA A 475 -16.16 12.10 8.69
N LEU A 476 -16.49 13.26 9.25
CA LEU A 476 -15.77 13.85 10.38
C LEU A 476 -15.86 13.03 11.67
N LYS A 477 -16.87 12.16 11.83
CA LYS A 477 -17.02 11.22 12.95
C LYS A 477 -16.37 9.85 12.69
N SER A 478 -15.87 9.61 11.47
CA SER A 478 -15.25 8.35 11.10
C SER A 478 -13.80 8.32 11.57
N GLU A 479 -13.53 7.62 12.68
CA GLU A 479 -12.19 7.53 13.30
C GLU A 479 -11.08 7.22 12.28
N ASN A 480 -11.26 6.19 11.45
CA ASN A 480 -10.29 5.74 10.45
C ASN A 480 -10.43 6.39 9.06
N GLY A 481 -11.52 7.11 8.78
CA GLY A 481 -11.72 7.79 7.48
C GLY A 481 -12.23 6.93 6.34
N HIS A 482 -12.88 5.80 6.65
CA HIS A 482 -13.54 4.93 5.65
C HIS A 482 -14.68 5.58 4.84
N LEU A 483 -15.00 6.86 5.07
CA LEU A 483 -15.99 7.63 4.29
C LEU A 483 -15.37 8.83 3.56
N ASP A 484 -14.05 9.03 3.67
CA ASP A 484 -13.41 10.26 3.20
C ASP A 484 -13.39 10.34 1.68
N LEU A 485 -13.08 9.24 0.97
CA LEU A 485 -13.11 9.20 -0.49
C LEU A 485 -14.55 9.04 -1.03
N PHE A 486 -15.43 8.30 -0.34
CA PHE A 486 -16.88 8.35 -0.57
C PHE A 486 -17.43 9.79 -0.57
N LEU A 487 -17.07 10.60 0.44
CA LEU A 487 -17.52 12.00 0.53
C LEU A 487 -17.01 12.84 -0.64
N ARG A 488 -15.73 12.68 -1.01
CA ARG A 488 -15.12 13.33 -2.18
C ARG A 488 -15.90 13.02 -3.46
N PHE A 489 -16.18 11.74 -3.72
CA PHE A 489 -16.96 11.32 -4.87
C PHE A 489 -18.41 11.82 -4.83
N LEU A 490 -19.07 11.81 -3.66
CA LEU A 490 -20.45 12.29 -3.53
C LEU A 490 -20.57 13.77 -3.93
N LEU A 491 -19.67 14.60 -3.39
CA LEU A 491 -19.63 16.03 -3.72
C LEU A 491 -19.29 16.27 -5.20
N GLY A 492 -18.34 15.50 -5.75
CA GLY A 492 -17.98 15.58 -7.17
C GLY A 492 -19.10 15.13 -8.11
N VAL A 493 -19.83 14.05 -7.81
CA VAL A 493 -20.96 13.55 -8.61
C VAL A 493 -22.10 14.57 -8.60
N SER A 494 -22.31 15.27 -7.49
CA SER A 494 -23.28 16.35 -7.39
C SER A 494 -22.98 17.58 -8.26
N LEU A 495 -21.79 17.76 -8.84
CA LEU A 495 -21.55 18.86 -9.80
C LEU A 495 -22.38 18.68 -11.07
N GLU A 496 -23.08 19.72 -11.51
CA GLU A 496 -23.87 19.71 -12.74
C GLU A 496 -23.05 19.28 -13.99
N SER A 497 -21.78 19.70 -14.08
CA SER A 497 -20.87 19.26 -15.17
C SER A 497 -20.67 17.74 -15.19
N ASN A 498 -20.58 17.12 -14.02
CA ASN A 498 -20.34 15.69 -13.86
C ASN A 498 -21.64 14.89 -14.02
N GLN A 499 -22.77 15.45 -13.59
CA GLN A 499 -24.09 14.88 -13.87
C GLN A 499 -24.37 14.81 -15.38
N ARG A 500 -23.97 15.83 -16.15
CA ARG A 500 -24.10 15.81 -17.63
C ARG A 500 -23.28 14.69 -18.29
N LEU A 501 -22.08 14.38 -17.76
CA LEU A 501 -21.31 13.20 -18.22
C LEU A 501 -22.04 11.88 -17.91
N LEU A 502 -22.86 11.87 -16.86
CA LEU A 502 -23.64 10.72 -16.41
C LEU A 502 -25.10 10.74 -16.90
N GLN A 503 -25.48 11.59 -17.87
CA GLN A 503 -26.86 11.72 -18.37
C GLN A 503 -27.49 10.40 -18.89
N ASP A 504 -26.65 9.45 -19.28
CA ASP A 504 -27.04 8.11 -19.73
C ASP A 504 -27.45 7.18 -18.56
N LEU A 505 -27.09 7.55 -17.32
CA LEU A 505 -27.35 6.83 -16.07
C LEU A 505 -28.27 7.61 -15.11
N LEU A 506 -28.19 8.95 -15.11
CA LEU A 506 -29.03 9.86 -14.36
C LEU A 506 -30.19 10.33 -15.25
N THR A 507 -31.43 10.12 -14.84
CA THR A 507 -32.61 10.47 -15.66
C THR A 507 -32.67 11.95 -15.99
N HIS A 508 -32.22 12.78 -15.04
CA HIS A 508 -32.29 14.24 -15.07
C HIS A 508 -30.97 14.81 -14.56
N THR A 509 -30.62 16.02 -15.03
CA THR A 509 -29.51 16.80 -14.51
C THR A 509 -30.07 17.89 -13.60
N GLU A 510 -29.63 17.89 -12.34
CA GLU A 510 -30.12 18.79 -11.29
C GLU A 510 -29.22 20.02 -11.14
N ASN A 511 -29.83 21.21 -11.05
CA ASN A 511 -29.12 22.46 -10.77
C ASN A 511 -28.68 22.50 -9.30
N SER A 512 -27.50 21.96 -9.04
CA SER A 512 -26.90 21.87 -7.71
C SER A 512 -26.12 23.12 -7.28
N SER A 513 -26.05 24.17 -8.11
CA SER A 513 -25.12 25.32 -7.93
C SER A 513 -25.22 25.99 -6.56
N GLU A 514 -26.43 26.31 -6.10
CA GLU A 514 -26.67 26.91 -4.77
C GLU A 514 -26.37 25.92 -3.63
N SER A 515 -26.71 24.64 -3.79
CA SER A 515 -26.42 23.60 -2.79
C SER A 515 -24.91 23.38 -2.65
N ILE A 516 -24.17 23.37 -3.76
CA ILE A 516 -22.70 23.30 -3.78
C ILE A 516 -22.12 24.56 -3.11
N ARG A 517 -22.61 25.77 -3.43
CA ARG A 517 -22.16 27.03 -2.81
C ARG A 517 -22.34 27.04 -1.29
N ARG A 518 -23.48 26.55 -0.78
CA ARG A 518 -23.71 26.40 0.68
C ARG A 518 -22.81 25.33 1.30
N THR A 519 -22.59 24.23 0.58
CA THR A 519 -21.75 23.12 1.04
C THR A 519 -20.28 23.51 1.10
N THR A 520 -19.74 24.20 0.09
CA THR A 520 -18.35 24.68 0.12
C THR A 520 -18.15 25.71 1.21
N GLN A 521 -19.14 26.58 1.46
CA GLN A 521 -19.09 27.51 2.59
C GLN A 521 -19.03 26.77 3.94
N TYR A 522 -19.90 25.77 4.16
CA TYR A 522 -19.87 24.92 5.36
C TYR A 522 -18.52 24.22 5.57
N ILE A 523 -17.95 23.66 4.50
CA ILE A 523 -16.63 23.01 4.54
C ILE A 523 -15.53 24.03 4.89
N LYS A 524 -15.56 25.24 4.29
CA LYS A 524 -14.59 26.31 4.59
C LYS A 524 -14.69 26.78 6.04
N GLU A 525 -15.89 26.86 6.61
CA GLU A 525 -16.12 27.18 8.03
C GLU A 525 -15.56 26.07 8.93
N LYS A 526 -15.85 24.79 8.66
CA LYS A 526 -15.27 23.65 9.40
C LYS A 526 -13.74 23.64 9.40
N ILE A 527 -13.09 23.99 8.29
CA ILE A 527 -11.62 24.12 8.23
C ILE A 527 -11.16 25.34 9.05
N LYS A 528 -11.77 26.52 8.84
CA LYS A 528 -11.33 27.78 9.47
C LYS A 528 -11.52 27.79 10.99
N ASP A 529 -12.56 27.13 11.49
CA ASP A 529 -12.91 27.08 12.92
C ASP A 529 -12.52 25.73 13.58
N GLY A 530 -11.98 24.79 12.80
CA GLY A 530 -11.62 23.44 13.22
C GLY A 530 -10.44 23.37 14.20
N HIS A 531 -10.72 23.58 15.48
CA HIS A 531 -9.71 23.43 16.54
C HIS A 531 -9.44 21.97 16.93
N GLU A 532 -10.46 21.09 16.83
CA GLU A 532 -10.37 19.67 17.20
C GLU A 532 -10.17 18.73 15.99
N LEU A 533 -10.16 19.25 14.76
CA LEU A 533 -9.97 18.44 13.56
C LEU A 533 -8.53 17.92 13.45
N SER A 534 -8.37 16.63 13.14
CA SER A 534 -7.06 16.07 12.78
C SER A 534 -6.53 16.68 11.48
N THR A 535 -5.24 16.54 11.23
CA THR A 535 -4.60 16.99 9.98
C THR A 535 -5.22 16.32 8.75
N GLU A 536 -5.52 15.03 8.85
CA GLU A 536 -6.10 14.17 7.81
C GLU A 536 -7.50 14.63 7.46
N ARG A 537 -8.36 14.89 8.47
CA ARG A 537 -9.71 15.45 8.24
C ARG A 537 -9.67 16.79 7.56
N SER A 538 -8.76 17.65 8.00
CA SER A 538 -8.60 19.00 7.46
C SER A 538 -8.18 18.96 5.99
N ILE A 539 -7.27 18.05 5.64
CA ILE A 539 -6.81 17.80 4.27
C ILE A 539 -7.93 17.17 3.42
N ASN A 540 -8.69 16.19 3.93
CA ASN A 540 -9.80 15.61 3.20
C ASN A 540 -10.90 16.65 2.89
N LEU A 541 -11.27 17.49 3.87
CA LEU A 541 -12.19 18.60 3.65
C LEU A 541 -11.67 19.60 2.60
N PHE A 542 -10.37 19.87 2.55
CA PHE A 542 -9.77 20.70 1.49
C PHE A 542 -9.85 20.01 0.12
N LEU A 543 -9.59 18.70 0.06
CA LEU A 543 -9.73 17.90 -1.17
C LEU A 543 -11.17 17.84 -1.67
N CYS A 544 -12.15 17.81 -0.79
CA CYS A 544 -13.57 17.96 -1.14
C CYS A 544 -13.87 19.27 -1.88
N LEU A 545 -13.22 20.39 -1.52
CA LEU A 545 -13.34 21.65 -2.27
C LEU A 545 -12.75 21.52 -3.69
N LEU A 546 -11.63 20.81 -3.83
CA LEU A 546 -10.98 20.57 -5.12
C LEU A 546 -11.83 19.66 -6.05
N GLU A 547 -12.50 18.63 -5.51
CA GLU A 547 -13.42 17.78 -6.30
C GLU A 547 -14.63 18.56 -6.84
N VAL A 548 -15.11 19.59 -6.13
CA VAL A 548 -16.16 20.51 -6.61
C VAL A 548 -15.60 21.74 -7.36
N LYS A 549 -14.31 21.73 -7.68
CA LYS A 549 -13.57 22.81 -8.38
C LYS A 549 -13.61 24.18 -7.68
N ASP A 550 -13.90 24.24 -6.37
CA ASP A 550 -13.84 25.48 -5.58
C ASP A 550 -12.37 25.81 -5.22
N GLN A 551 -11.80 26.75 -5.96
CA GLN A 551 -10.46 27.31 -5.71
C GLN A 551 -10.49 28.61 -4.88
N THR A 552 -11.56 28.89 -4.12
CA THR A 552 -11.62 30.10 -3.27
C THR A 552 -10.68 29.98 -2.08
N LEU A 553 -10.70 28.85 -1.36
CA LEU A 553 -9.81 28.67 -0.21
C LEU A 553 -8.33 28.56 -0.63
N SER A 554 -8.03 27.93 -1.77
CA SER A 554 -6.67 27.88 -2.33
C SER A 554 -6.12 29.30 -2.55
N ARG A 555 -6.91 30.18 -3.21
CA ARG A 555 -6.53 31.58 -3.44
C ARG A 555 -6.43 32.39 -2.14
N GLU A 556 -7.37 32.22 -1.21
CA GLU A 556 -7.28 32.84 0.12
C GLU A 556 -5.98 32.46 0.85
N ILE A 557 -5.53 31.21 0.72
CA ILE A 557 -4.26 30.73 1.30
C ILE A 557 -3.06 31.29 0.53
N GLU A 558 -3.08 31.29 -0.81
CA GLU A 558 -2.00 31.87 -1.61
C GLU A 558 -1.79 33.36 -1.31
N ASP A 559 -2.89 34.14 -1.29
CA ASP A 559 -2.86 35.57 -0.94
C ASP A 559 -2.37 35.77 0.50
N PHE A 560 -2.80 34.93 1.45
CA PHE A 560 -2.34 34.97 2.83
C PHE A 560 -0.82 34.68 2.96
N VAL A 561 -0.32 33.66 2.26
CA VAL A 561 1.12 33.29 2.27
C VAL A 561 1.98 34.31 1.52
N LYS A 562 1.44 35.02 0.52
CA LYS A 562 2.15 36.09 -0.21
C LYS A 562 2.08 37.45 0.50
N SER A 563 1.24 37.61 1.53
CA SER A 563 1.04 38.88 2.25
C SER A 563 1.89 39.01 3.51
N ASP A 564 2.49 40.17 3.78
CA ASP A 564 3.20 40.46 5.04
C ASP A 564 2.28 40.51 6.30
N LYS A 565 0.98 40.23 6.15
CA LYS A 565 -0.08 40.42 7.16
C LYS A 565 -0.42 39.15 7.95
N HIS A 566 0.45 38.15 7.94
CA HIS A 566 0.24 36.83 8.56
C HIS A 566 -0.22 36.87 10.04
N SER A 567 0.11 37.92 10.78
CA SER A 567 -0.23 38.08 12.19
C SER A 567 -1.65 38.55 12.48
N GLU A 568 -2.36 39.16 11.52
CA GLU A 568 -3.65 39.85 11.77
C GLU A 568 -4.80 38.90 12.11
N LYS A 569 -4.81 37.67 11.57
CA LYS A 569 -5.88 36.69 11.76
C LYS A 569 -5.35 35.42 12.41
N LYS A 570 -5.96 35.02 13.53
CA LYS A 570 -5.65 33.74 14.18
C LYS A 570 -6.11 32.56 13.30
N LEU A 571 -5.21 31.63 13.01
CA LEU A 571 -5.47 30.41 12.25
C LEU A 571 -5.77 29.24 13.21
N SER A 572 -6.76 28.41 12.86
CA SER A 572 -6.97 27.11 13.50
C SER A 572 -5.87 26.11 13.08
N PRO A 573 -5.61 25.07 13.89
CA PRO A 573 -4.73 23.97 13.50
C PRO A 573 -5.18 23.24 12.21
N ALA A 574 -6.49 23.15 11.97
CA ALA A 574 -7.03 22.64 10.71
C ALA A 574 -6.62 23.49 9.50
N HIS A 575 -6.77 24.81 9.60
CA HIS A 575 -6.34 25.73 8.55
C HIS A 575 -4.81 25.70 8.35
N CYS A 576 -4.04 25.57 9.44
CA CYS A 576 -2.59 25.32 9.36
C CYS A 576 -2.26 24.01 8.61
N SER A 577 -3.08 22.97 8.75
CA SER A 577 -2.92 21.70 8.01
C SER A 577 -3.14 21.88 6.51
N THR A 578 -4.16 22.66 6.11
CA THR A 578 -4.44 22.90 4.68
C THR A 578 -3.42 23.83 4.04
N ILE A 579 -2.95 24.85 4.76
CA ILE A 579 -1.80 25.67 4.36
C ILE A 579 -0.56 24.78 4.17
N ALA A 580 -0.26 23.92 5.14
CA ALA A 580 0.89 23.04 5.08
C ALA A 580 0.84 22.10 3.86
N TYR A 581 -0.31 21.47 3.63
CA TYR A 581 -0.57 20.60 2.50
C TYR A 581 -0.40 21.33 1.16
N MET A 582 -0.98 22.52 1.02
CA MET A 582 -0.89 23.32 -0.20
C MET A 582 0.56 23.71 -0.52
N LEU A 583 1.33 24.15 0.49
CA LEU A 583 2.74 24.51 0.32
C LEU A 583 3.64 23.32 0.03
N GLN A 584 3.38 22.14 0.59
CA GLN A 584 4.12 20.91 0.28
C GLN A 584 3.89 20.40 -1.15
N LEU A 585 2.76 20.76 -1.77
CA LEU A 585 2.42 20.36 -3.14
C LEU A 585 2.77 21.42 -4.21
N SER A 586 3.16 22.62 -3.80
CA SER A 586 3.59 23.71 -4.68
C SER A 586 4.83 23.34 -5.49
N GLU A 587 4.83 23.65 -6.79
CA GLU A 587 6.05 23.61 -7.63
C GLU A 587 6.96 24.81 -7.36
N GLU A 588 6.39 25.92 -6.85
CA GLU A 588 7.15 27.07 -6.38
C GLU A 588 7.71 26.77 -4.98
N VAL A 589 9.04 26.76 -4.88
CA VAL A 589 9.79 26.63 -3.62
C VAL A 589 9.68 27.94 -2.83
N LEU A 590 9.35 27.84 -1.55
CA LEU A 590 9.29 28.99 -0.66
C LEU A 590 10.71 29.45 -0.27
N ASP A 591 11.06 30.71 -0.49
CA ASP A 591 12.41 31.18 -0.13
C ASP A 591 12.62 31.25 1.40
N GLU A 592 11.60 31.65 2.15
CA GLU A 592 11.66 31.78 3.62
C GLU A 592 10.34 31.34 4.28
N LEU A 593 10.43 30.37 5.20
CA LEU A 593 9.36 29.98 6.12
C LEU A 593 9.69 30.51 7.51
N ASP A 594 8.82 31.35 8.10
CA ASP A 594 8.91 31.76 9.50
C ASP A 594 7.62 31.40 10.23
N LEU A 595 7.68 30.43 11.16
CA LEU A 595 6.51 29.96 11.90
C LEU A 595 6.00 30.97 12.95
N LYS A 596 6.76 32.02 13.28
CA LYS A 596 6.29 33.10 14.16
C LYS A 596 5.42 34.12 13.44
N LYS A 597 5.54 34.24 12.10
CA LYS A 597 4.62 35.06 11.30
C LYS A 597 3.18 34.53 11.35
N TYR A 598 3.00 33.20 11.39
CA TYR A 598 1.69 32.56 11.47
C TYR A 598 1.08 32.69 12.88
N ASN A 599 0.04 33.51 13.02
CA ASN A 599 -0.71 33.65 14.27
C ASN A 599 -1.55 32.39 14.54
N THR A 600 -0.99 31.41 15.25
CA THR A 600 -1.66 30.15 15.60
C THR A 600 -1.13 29.55 16.91
N SER A 601 -1.79 28.50 17.40
CA SER A 601 -1.37 27.70 18.56
C SER A 601 -0.13 26.86 18.25
N ASP A 602 0.48 26.27 19.28
CA ASP A 602 1.68 25.46 19.12
C ASP A 602 1.39 24.19 18.27
N ASP A 603 0.21 23.58 18.39
CA ASP A 603 -0.28 22.53 17.47
C ASP A 603 -0.38 23.03 16.01
N GLY A 604 -0.91 24.25 15.80
CA GLY A 604 -0.95 24.86 14.47
C GLY A 604 0.44 25.07 13.86
N ARG A 605 1.44 25.47 14.67
CA ARG A 605 2.84 25.56 14.21
C ARG A 605 3.44 24.19 13.92
N ARG A 606 3.20 23.19 14.77
CA ARG A 606 3.65 21.81 14.55
C ARG A 606 3.09 21.21 13.26
N ARG A 607 1.83 21.50 12.91
CA ARG A 607 1.22 21.08 11.63
C ARG A 607 1.85 21.78 10.40
N LEU A 608 2.33 23.01 10.57
CA LEU A 608 3.11 23.72 9.54
C LEU A 608 4.56 23.20 9.42
N LEU A 609 5.10 22.48 10.40
CA LEU A 609 6.52 22.08 10.46
C LEU A 609 6.96 21.24 9.24
N LEU A 610 6.08 20.39 8.70
CA LEU A 610 6.36 19.60 7.49
C LEU A 610 6.61 20.46 6.23
N THR A 611 6.23 21.75 6.22
CA THR A 611 6.50 22.64 5.07
C THR A 611 7.97 22.94 4.84
N VAL A 612 8.85 22.70 5.82
CA VAL A 612 10.30 22.95 5.67
C VAL A 612 10.92 22.18 4.49
N ILE A 613 10.32 21.06 4.09
CA ILE A 613 10.74 20.25 2.94
C ILE A 613 10.76 21.04 1.62
N ASN A 614 9.84 22.01 1.47
CA ASN A 614 9.66 22.80 0.25
C ASN A 614 10.08 24.27 0.43
N CYS A 615 10.97 24.56 1.39
CA CYS A 615 11.52 25.90 1.59
C CYS A 615 13.05 25.93 1.58
N ARG A 616 13.66 27.07 1.24
CA ARG A 616 15.13 27.25 1.30
C ARG A 616 15.63 27.61 2.69
N LYS A 617 14.86 28.41 3.43
CA LYS A 617 15.20 28.87 4.79
C LYS A 617 14.02 28.65 5.72
N ALA A 618 14.28 28.07 6.90
CA ALA A 618 13.28 27.86 7.93
C ALA A 618 13.69 28.58 9.23
N HIS A 619 12.89 29.56 9.65
CA HIS A 619 12.98 30.25 10.93
C HIS A 619 11.93 29.69 11.89
N LEU A 620 12.39 28.86 12.81
CA LEU A 620 11.60 28.12 13.79
C LEU A 620 11.97 28.53 15.22
N ALA A 621 12.59 29.70 15.38
CA ALA A 621 13.17 30.14 16.63
C ALA A 621 12.10 30.47 17.69
N GLY A 622 12.27 29.93 18.90
CA GLY A 622 11.35 30.12 20.02
C GLY A 622 9.94 29.55 19.79
N CYS A 623 9.76 28.60 18.87
CA CYS A 623 8.46 28.06 18.47
C CYS A 623 7.83 27.04 19.45
N ASN A 624 8.46 26.78 20.59
CA ASN A 624 8.13 25.73 21.57
C ASN A 624 8.28 24.31 21.00
N LEU A 625 9.25 24.10 20.10
CA LEU A 625 9.55 22.79 19.54
C LEU A 625 10.23 21.89 20.58
N THR A 626 9.92 20.60 20.49
CA THR A 626 10.40 19.54 21.37
C THR A 626 11.36 18.58 20.64
N SER A 627 11.89 17.57 21.33
CA SER A 627 12.64 16.49 20.70
C SER A 627 11.81 15.67 19.71
N GLU A 628 10.50 15.50 19.93
CA GLU A 628 9.60 14.78 19.02
C GLU A 628 9.46 15.53 17.67
N ASP A 629 9.39 16.86 17.71
CA ASP A 629 9.36 17.71 16.51
C ASP A 629 10.67 17.60 15.69
N CYS A 630 11.77 17.19 16.33
CA CYS A 630 13.03 16.94 15.63
C CYS A 630 12.97 15.70 14.73
N GLU A 631 12.05 14.75 14.94
CA GLU A 631 11.87 13.60 14.05
C GLU A 631 11.28 14.03 12.69
N ILE A 632 10.32 14.95 12.72
CA ILE A 632 9.72 15.57 11.54
C ILE A 632 10.79 16.34 10.75
N LEU A 633 11.59 17.14 11.45
CA LEU A 633 12.70 17.90 10.85
C LEU A 633 13.81 16.98 10.29
N ALA A 634 14.20 15.95 11.03
CA ALA A 634 15.18 14.96 10.56
C ALA A 634 14.69 14.23 9.30
N SER A 635 13.40 13.93 9.21
CA SER A 635 12.78 13.32 8.04
C SER A 635 12.77 14.28 6.84
N ALA A 636 12.50 15.56 7.06
CA ALA A 636 12.60 16.59 6.02
C ALA A 636 14.06 16.83 5.56
N LEU A 637 15.06 16.70 6.44
CA LEU A 637 16.49 16.75 6.07
C LEU A 637 16.94 15.51 5.27
N GLN A 638 16.30 14.36 5.48
CA GLN A 638 16.57 13.10 4.78
C GLN A 638 15.96 13.00 3.38
N SER A 639 14.89 13.74 3.12
CA SER A 639 14.14 13.63 1.87
C SER A 639 14.97 14.11 0.67
N SER A 640 15.00 13.31 -0.41
CA SER A 640 15.61 13.67 -1.69
C SER A 640 14.99 14.92 -2.33
N ASN A 641 13.76 15.28 -1.92
CA ASN A 641 13.03 16.44 -2.43
C ASN A 641 13.33 17.71 -1.62
N SER A 642 14.16 17.62 -0.56
CA SER A 642 14.41 18.73 0.35
C SER A 642 15.29 19.81 -0.27
N VAL A 643 14.73 21.01 -0.37
CA VAL A 643 15.42 22.20 -0.89
C VAL A 643 15.98 23.11 0.20
N LEU A 644 15.90 22.67 1.47
CA LEU A 644 16.35 23.40 2.65
C LEU A 644 17.87 23.64 2.63
N ARG A 645 18.28 24.86 3.00
CA ARG A 645 19.67 25.32 3.05
C ARG A 645 20.01 26.01 4.37
N GLU A 646 19.06 26.74 4.97
CA GLU A 646 19.22 27.31 6.32
C GLU A 646 18.11 26.84 7.26
N LEU A 647 18.46 26.41 8.46
CA LEU A 647 17.53 25.99 9.51
C LEU A 647 17.90 26.68 10.83
N ASP A 648 16.99 27.49 11.35
CA ASP A 648 17.13 28.17 12.63
C ASP A 648 16.12 27.64 13.64
N LEU A 649 16.63 26.94 14.65
CA LEU A 649 15.90 26.29 15.73
C LEU A 649 16.17 26.98 17.09
N SER A 650 16.82 28.15 17.08
CA SER A 650 17.30 28.81 18.30
C SER A 650 16.18 29.07 19.32
N ASN A 651 16.49 28.97 20.62
CA ASN A 651 15.56 29.17 21.74
C ASN A 651 14.40 28.16 21.81
N ASN A 652 14.61 26.91 21.37
CA ASN A 652 13.70 25.78 21.64
C ASN A 652 14.40 24.75 22.53
N ASP A 653 13.68 24.14 23.49
CA ASP A 653 14.25 23.16 24.44
C ASP A 653 14.39 21.77 23.80
N LEU A 654 15.30 21.66 22.83
CA LEU A 654 15.53 20.43 22.06
C LEU A 654 16.39 19.41 22.80
N GLN A 655 17.31 19.90 23.65
CA GLN A 655 18.28 19.10 24.42
C GLN A 655 19.12 18.18 23.51
N ASP A 656 19.94 17.30 24.11
CA ASP A 656 20.80 16.40 23.34
C ASP A 656 19.99 15.32 22.57
N SER A 657 18.77 15.01 23.02
CA SER A 657 17.86 14.06 22.37
C SER A 657 17.32 14.59 21.04
N GLY A 658 16.87 15.86 20.97
CA GLY A 658 16.52 16.50 19.71
C GLY A 658 17.72 16.65 18.77
N VAL A 659 18.89 17.02 19.30
CA VAL A 659 20.14 17.10 18.52
C VAL A 659 20.56 15.74 17.96
N LYS A 660 20.36 14.63 18.68
CA LYS A 660 20.59 13.26 18.20
C LYS A 660 19.73 12.94 16.97
N LEU A 661 18.44 13.26 17.03
CA LEU A 661 17.49 13.04 15.94
C LEU A 661 17.85 13.89 14.71
N LEU A 662 18.11 15.18 14.90
CA LEU A 662 18.59 16.06 13.82
C LEU A 662 19.90 15.56 13.21
N SER A 663 20.81 15.05 14.03
CA SER A 663 22.08 14.46 13.57
C SER A 663 21.88 13.21 12.71
N CYS A 664 20.85 12.39 12.95
CA CYS A 664 20.46 11.32 12.04
C CYS A 664 20.00 11.85 10.68
N GLY A 665 19.33 13.00 10.65
CA GLY A 665 18.95 13.70 9.40
C GLY A 665 20.15 14.26 8.64
N LEU A 666 21.04 14.97 9.34
CA LEU A 666 22.27 15.56 8.79
C LEU A 666 23.24 14.53 8.19
N LYS A 667 23.19 13.28 8.66
CA LYS A 667 24.01 12.17 8.15
C LYS A 667 23.58 11.66 6.76
N SER A 668 22.39 12.01 6.30
CA SER A 668 21.86 11.52 5.02
C SER A 668 22.61 12.14 3.83
N PRO A 669 22.96 11.37 2.79
CA PRO A 669 23.58 11.91 1.58
C PRO A 669 22.64 12.86 0.81
N ASN A 670 21.33 12.82 1.10
CA ASN A 670 20.36 13.76 0.56
C ASN A 670 20.37 15.12 1.28
N CYS A 671 20.98 15.21 2.47
CA CYS A 671 20.89 16.42 3.29
C CYS A 671 21.74 17.55 2.70
N GLN A 672 21.07 18.59 2.18
CA GLN A 672 21.73 19.73 1.54
C GLN A 672 21.86 20.96 2.45
N LEU A 673 21.64 20.81 3.76
CA LEU A 673 21.65 21.91 4.73
C LEU A 673 23.06 22.53 4.85
N GLN A 674 23.14 23.86 4.76
CA GLN A 674 24.38 24.63 4.81
C GLN A 674 24.53 25.43 6.11
N THR A 675 23.43 25.87 6.72
CA THR A 675 23.45 26.57 8.00
C THR A 675 22.47 25.95 8.99
N LEU A 676 22.96 25.64 10.19
CA LEU A 676 22.16 25.18 11.33
C LEU A 676 22.40 26.08 12.53
N ARG A 677 21.33 26.66 13.07
CA ARG A 677 21.36 27.48 14.29
C ARG A 677 20.54 26.78 15.37
N LEU A 678 21.22 26.45 16.48
CA LEU A 678 20.70 25.79 17.68
C LEU A 678 21.02 26.65 18.91
N SER A 679 20.99 27.99 18.76
CA SER A 679 21.42 28.89 19.83
C SER A 679 20.42 28.86 20.98
N GLY A 680 20.84 28.59 22.22
CA GLY A 680 19.91 28.49 23.35
C GLY A 680 18.98 27.28 23.29
N CYS A 681 19.50 26.10 22.94
CA CYS A 681 18.74 24.86 22.79
C CYS A 681 19.05 23.77 23.84
N MET A 682 19.67 24.16 24.96
CA MET A 682 20.08 23.27 26.05
C MET A 682 21.03 22.13 25.61
N VAL A 683 21.82 22.35 24.56
CA VAL A 683 22.77 21.36 24.03
C VAL A 683 23.98 21.24 24.95
N THR A 684 24.39 20.01 25.27
CA THR A 684 25.55 19.72 26.12
C THR A 684 26.73 19.14 25.32
N GLU A 685 27.73 18.59 26.03
CA GLU A 685 28.82 17.83 25.43
C GLU A 685 28.32 16.60 24.63
N GLU A 686 27.24 15.93 25.07
CA GLU A 686 26.68 14.76 24.38
C GLU A 686 26.14 15.14 22.98
N GLY A 687 25.35 16.22 22.90
CA GLY A 687 24.85 16.76 21.63
C GLY A 687 25.96 17.19 20.67
N CYS A 688 27.06 17.72 21.20
CA CYS A 688 28.25 18.02 20.40
C CYS A 688 28.89 16.76 19.80
N GLY A 689 28.85 15.62 20.53
CA GLY A 689 29.25 14.32 20.02
C GLY A 689 28.38 13.84 18.84
N TYR A 690 27.05 13.97 18.95
CA TYR A 690 26.14 13.64 17.84
C TYR A 690 26.37 14.52 16.60
N LEU A 691 26.57 15.83 16.79
CA LEU A 691 26.87 16.77 15.70
C LEU A 691 28.24 16.49 15.06
N SER A 692 29.29 16.21 15.83
CA SER A 692 30.61 15.84 15.30
C SER A 692 30.56 14.53 14.50
N SER A 693 29.74 13.57 14.94
CA SER A 693 29.45 12.34 14.19
C SER A 693 28.73 12.64 12.87
N ALA A 694 27.78 13.58 12.82
CA ALA A 694 27.11 13.97 11.57
C ALA A 694 28.02 14.75 10.61
N LEU A 695 28.89 15.62 11.13
CA LEU A 695 29.93 16.33 10.37
C LEU A 695 31.01 15.40 9.80
N SER A 696 31.02 14.13 10.21
CA SER A 696 31.90 13.09 9.66
C SER A 696 31.30 12.32 8.48
N SER A 697 30.01 12.53 8.16
CA SER A 697 29.40 11.93 6.96
C SER A 697 30.00 12.50 5.69
N ASN A 698 30.10 11.67 4.65
CA ASN A 698 30.53 12.08 3.32
C ASN A 698 29.44 11.71 2.29
N PRO A 699 28.80 12.69 1.62
CA PRO A 699 29.00 14.13 1.79
C PRO A 699 28.41 14.67 3.09
N SER A 700 29.02 15.74 3.62
CA SER A 700 28.36 16.69 4.52
C SER A 700 28.35 18.05 3.85
N HIS A 701 27.23 18.77 3.92
CA HIS A 701 27.04 20.06 3.26
C HIS A 701 27.02 21.26 4.23
N LEU A 702 27.14 21.01 5.54
CA LEU A 702 27.00 22.03 6.58
C LEU A 702 28.24 22.93 6.69
N ARG A 703 28.05 24.24 6.52
CA ARG A 703 29.10 25.28 6.50
C ARG A 703 29.08 26.18 7.73
N GLU A 704 27.91 26.47 8.27
CA GLU A 704 27.75 27.25 9.50
C GLU A 704 26.97 26.45 10.55
N LEU A 705 27.54 26.34 11.75
CA LEU A 705 26.92 25.78 12.94
C LEU A 705 26.95 26.81 14.07
N ASN A 706 25.78 27.18 14.59
CA ASN A 706 25.66 28.08 15.73
C ASN A 706 25.10 27.37 16.97
N LEU A 707 25.93 27.25 17.99
CA LEU A 707 25.69 26.69 19.32
C LEU A 707 25.86 27.75 20.44
N SER A 708 25.85 29.06 20.13
CA SER A 708 25.88 30.11 21.17
C SER A 708 24.77 29.91 22.22
N TYR A 709 25.01 30.38 23.46
CA TYR A 709 24.07 30.23 24.58
C TYR A 709 23.67 28.77 24.92
N ASN A 710 24.55 27.79 24.69
CA ASN A 710 24.41 26.40 25.13
C ASN A 710 25.50 26.00 26.15
N HIS A 711 25.57 24.72 26.51
CA HIS A 711 26.52 24.16 27.48
C HIS A 711 27.46 23.08 26.88
N PRO A 712 28.13 23.33 25.74
CA PRO A 712 28.89 22.30 25.00
C PRO A 712 30.13 21.72 25.71
N GLY A 713 30.49 22.22 26.90
CA GLY A 713 31.70 21.83 27.62
C GLY A 713 33.00 22.22 26.91
N GLN A 714 34.15 21.94 27.52
CA GLN A 714 35.44 22.11 26.84
C GLN A 714 35.65 21.02 25.79
N SER A 715 35.29 19.76 26.11
CA SER A 715 35.48 18.60 25.24
C SER A 715 34.58 18.70 23.99
N GLY A 716 33.30 19.05 24.12
CA GLY A 716 32.41 19.21 22.97
C GLY A 716 32.85 20.33 22.02
N VAL A 717 33.36 21.44 22.55
CA VAL A 717 34.00 22.50 21.73
C VAL A 717 35.27 21.99 21.03
N GLN A 718 36.11 21.19 21.69
CA GLN A 718 37.29 20.59 21.06
C GLN A 718 36.91 19.59 19.95
N LEU A 719 35.92 18.72 20.20
CA LEU A 719 35.39 17.74 19.23
C LEU A 719 34.86 18.40 17.94
N LEU A 720 34.24 19.57 18.05
CA LEU A 720 33.74 20.33 16.90
C LEU A 720 34.83 21.20 16.25
N LYS A 721 35.79 21.73 17.01
CA LYS A 721 36.95 22.46 16.44
C LYS A 721 37.83 21.55 15.58
N HIS A 722 38.12 20.34 16.04
CA HIS A 722 38.89 19.36 15.27
C HIS A 722 38.21 19.02 13.92
N LYS A 723 36.89 19.25 13.78
CA LYS A 723 36.20 19.09 12.49
C LYS A 723 36.42 20.25 11.51
N LEU A 724 36.77 21.45 11.98
CA LEU A 724 37.22 22.55 11.10
C LEU A 724 38.61 22.28 10.49
N GLU A 725 39.38 21.36 11.08
CA GLU A 725 40.72 20.97 10.63
C GLU A 725 40.70 19.72 9.71
N ASP A 726 39.56 19.02 9.62
CA ASP A 726 39.36 17.83 8.79
C ASP A 726 39.10 18.25 7.33
N PRO A 727 39.98 17.91 6.36
CA PRO A 727 39.84 18.35 4.96
C PRO A 727 38.60 17.76 4.26
N ASN A 728 37.92 16.78 4.85
CA ASN A 728 36.68 16.21 4.33
C ASN A 728 35.43 16.87 4.93
N CYS A 729 35.58 17.76 5.92
CA CYS A 729 34.47 18.49 6.52
C CYS A 729 34.21 19.80 5.75
N SER A 730 32.94 20.10 5.51
CA SER A 730 32.52 21.34 4.84
C SER A 730 32.30 22.53 5.80
N LEU A 731 32.48 22.32 7.10
CA LEU A 731 32.23 23.33 8.13
C LEU A 731 33.30 24.43 8.08
N GLN A 732 32.84 25.68 8.04
CA GLN A 732 33.68 26.88 7.94
C GLN A 732 33.51 27.82 9.14
N ILE A 733 32.30 27.86 9.71
CA ILE A 733 31.91 28.78 10.78
C ILE A 733 31.31 27.98 11.94
N LEU A 734 31.96 28.04 13.10
CA LEU A 734 31.47 27.48 14.35
C LEU A 734 31.32 28.61 15.39
N LYS A 735 30.08 28.89 15.81
CA LYS A 735 29.76 29.82 16.89
C LYS A 735 29.34 29.02 18.12
N TYR A 736 29.91 29.31 19.29
CA TYR A 736 29.70 28.51 20.52
C TYR A 736 29.84 29.34 21.81
N VAL A 737 29.95 30.67 21.68
CA VAL A 737 30.08 31.59 22.83
C VAL A 737 28.81 32.41 22.92
N GLY A 738 28.19 32.44 24.10
CA GLY A 738 27.27 33.50 24.49
C GLY A 738 28.00 34.45 25.43
N GLN A 739 28.14 35.72 25.06
CA GLN A 739 28.48 36.76 26.02
C GLN A 739 27.17 37.25 26.67
N LEU A 740 27.23 37.39 28.00
CA LEU A 740 26.36 38.30 28.77
C LEU A 740 26.94 39.71 28.68
#